data_AF-A0A942WI33-F1
#
_entry.id   AF-A0A942WI33-F1
#
_cell.length_a   1.000
_cell.length_b   1.000
_cell.length_c   1.000
_cell.angle_alpha   90.00
_cell.angle_beta   90.00
_cell.angle_gamma   90.00
#
_symmetry.space_group_name_H-M   'P 1'
#
loop_
_entity.id
_entity.type
_entity.pdbx_description
1 polymer ?
#
loop_
_entity_poly.entity_id
_entity_poly.type
_entity_poly.pdbx_seq_one_letter_code
_entity_poly.pdbx_strand_id
1 'polypeptide(L)'
;MKRLQLVRKKLLPLLLCVAVAGSQVPVMAADVEGFSDSAEGFNEEWSEDTQTQSAEVEDTTETAEGNTTENTGIPDEQTEDIAETADGDTEDIALQSSEEDTETPETSEGSSSDSQEDTFGDGEESFGDASDSGESGIEYIKGRPLTEEEEQEQLAPFDNLTSYSTAVEIGNDVDEVPMGRAAAYPSYYNAADQGYVTSVKNQEPYGMCWAFGMASLLETSFLTQGIGTYDLSEEHLAYFFANRKNDPLGNTYGDVNKHMGIDDKGNADYHEGGNDLLASMFLSTWSGMTTEGDVPLATDSTHTQKTGVTPAASKAYNAAAYLKNAYFSDYSVNAMKKLLVANNSVTVMYNAQNAYYNASTAAYSYPTSTKNVNHVVTVVGWDDNYSAKNFRASSKVKGDGAWIVKNSWGTGWGKSGYFYMSYEDKSVSELVAATAVNTPKYSNNYFYDGTSGLGSIRMYAGEQLSSVFRASAGNGKAESLGEVTLSSMSANNSYTVQVYTNLKDASDPTSGTPAYSTPVSCSQPMAGVMTFQIPEVLLSQNSLYSIVVTNAGSTYIKYCVEAEVSYGWCSFSPSIVSGQSFLRYNAEDTWMDAVEFNPSVTPRIKVHTRTLSSAARMQLSSSEISLYSGDQKTLNASATRSEMDASGIVWESSDTSVAAVNGSGVVTAKNPGTATITCYGKNARGIRATCKVTVKLRQTTGVKLVSKAFNRIRISWKAVPGCNRYAIYRWDESGNSKKMTTVTADVVTWQDTAVKTGSTYTYRIRASYVRSGKKTVYGAASSPLSAKAELGKARAVATAVSGPCNRVSWKKVSGASGYHIYRKLQGKSWVRIRTVNNKVLSWQDTKIEGITSYAYAVRPYKNVDGKKVLGGYQASSYILSYPELQKISCVRKTSRGLKICWKAQKKADCYQIYRKTGKGSWKKISTVSGGSRSSFEDKTAKKGTTYYYAVRAGIKTSGGKVLCGGYAAKAAKR
;
A
#
# COMPACT_ATOMS: atom_id res chain seq x y z
N MET A 1 -42.95 22.28 -2.55
CA MET A 1 -43.34 23.34 -3.54
C MET A 1 -42.31 24.46 -3.52
N LYS A 2 -42.19 25.24 -4.61
CA LYS A 2 -41.21 26.35 -4.82
C LYS A 2 -39.71 25.98 -4.91
N ARG A 3 -39.29 25.44 -6.06
CA ARG A 3 -38.14 25.89 -6.89
C ARG A 3 -38.01 24.97 -8.10
N LEU A 4 -38.63 25.35 -9.23
CA LEU A 4 -38.68 24.52 -10.44
C LEU A 4 -38.86 25.39 -11.70
N GLN A 5 -37.88 26.25 -11.99
CA GLN A 5 -37.71 26.97 -13.26
C GLN A 5 -36.21 27.17 -13.53
N LEU A 6 -35.83 27.18 -14.83
CA LEU A 6 -34.51 26.83 -15.37
C LEU A 6 -34.20 25.32 -15.18
N VAL A 7 -33.97 24.48 -16.20
CA VAL A 7 -33.71 24.73 -17.62
C VAL A 7 -34.58 23.83 -18.52
N ARG A 8 -35.34 24.43 -19.44
CA ARG A 8 -35.94 23.74 -20.61
C ARG A 8 -35.29 24.25 -21.88
N LYS A 9 -34.47 23.42 -22.57
CA LYS A 9 -34.46 23.25 -24.05
C LYS A 9 -33.37 22.27 -24.51
N LYS A 10 -33.70 21.55 -25.59
CA LYS A 10 -32.92 20.51 -26.33
C LYS A 10 -32.97 19.12 -25.66
N LEU A 11 -33.97 18.28 -25.93
CA LEU A 11 -34.27 17.52 -27.17
C LEU A 11 -33.41 16.25 -27.33
N LEU A 12 -33.95 15.13 -26.85
CA LEU A 12 -33.87 13.79 -27.46
C LEU A 12 -34.95 13.68 -28.57
N PRO A 13 -35.04 12.59 -29.39
CA PRO A 13 -34.10 11.46 -29.58
C PRO A 13 -33.84 11.08 -31.06
N LEU A 14 -32.96 10.10 -31.31
CA LEU A 14 -33.33 8.87 -32.05
C LEU A 14 -32.35 7.71 -31.76
N LEU A 15 -32.81 6.47 -31.94
CA LEU A 15 -32.15 5.22 -31.54
C LEU A 15 -31.43 4.47 -32.69
N LEU A 16 -30.66 3.45 -32.26
CA LEU A 16 -30.42 2.14 -32.89
C LEU A 16 -29.18 1.96 -33.79
N CYS A 17 -28.21 1.16 -33.32
CA CYS A 17 -27.95 -0.21 -33.80
C CYS A 17 -26.88 -0.93 -32.96
N VAL A 18 -26.83 -2.27 -33.03
CA VAL A 18 -26.04 -3.16 -32.15
C VAL A 18 -24.99 -3.96 -32.97
N ALA A 19 -23.86 -4.29 -32.32
CA ALA A 19 -23.12 -5.57 -32.41
C ALA A 19 -21.60 -5.55 -32.79
N VAL A 20 -20.87 -6.46 -32.11
CA VAL A 20 -19.59 -7.14 -32.43
C VAL A 20 -18.22 -6.44 -32.15
N ALA A 21 -17.59 -6.94 -31.06
CA ALA A 21 -16.17 -7.31 -30.84
C ALA A 21 -14.98 -6.50 -31.40
N GLY A 22 -14.15 -6.01 -30.48
CA GLY A 22 -12.84 -6.62 -30.20
C GLY A 22 -11.63 -6.35 -31.12
N SER A 23 -10.80 -5.37 -30.76
CA SER A 23 -9.33 -5.45 -30.91
C SER A 23 -8.60 -4.38 -30.07
N GLN A 24 -7.48 -4.73 -29.45
CA GLN A 24 -6.54 -3.78 -28.85
C GLN A 24 -5.76 -3.02 -29.95
N VAL A 25 -5.46 -1.74 -29.71
CA VAL A 25 -4.15 -1.05 -29.87
C VAL A 25 -4.37 0.48 -29.80
N PRO A 26 -3.58 1.24 -29.01
CA PRO A 26 -3.71 2.69 -28.93
C PRO A 26 -2.96 3.39 -30.07
N VAL A 27 -3.54 4.48 -30.61
CA VAL A 27 -2.89 5.35 -31.60
C VAL A 27 -2.77 6.76 -31.05
N MET A 28 -1.57 7.33 -31.19
CA MET A 28 -1.23 8.70 -30.80
C MET A 28 -1.87 9.71 -31.76
N ALA A 29 -2.37 10.82 -31.23
CA ALA A 29 -2.70 12.01 -32.02
C ALA A 29 -1.82 13.18 -31.56
N ALA A 30 -1.22 13.88 -32.52
CA ALA A 30 -0.40 15.07 -32.29
C ALA A 30 -1.14 16.33 -32.75
N ASP A 31 -0.84 17.44 -32.09
CA ASP A 31 -0.80 18.83 -32.55
C ASP A 31 -1.77 19.30 -33.65
N VAL A 32 -2.67 20.21 -33.29
CA VAL A 32 -3.09 21.35 -34.15
C VAL A 32 -3.07 22.63 -33.32
N GLU A 33 -2.66 23.72 -33.95
CA GLU A 33 -2.23 24.97 -33.32
C GLU A 33 -3.36 25.97 -32.99
N GLY A 34 -3.05 26.90 -32.07
CA GLY A 34 -3.32 28.32 -32.26
C GLY A 34 -4.61 28.91 -31.68
N PHE A 35 -4.49 29.78 -30.67
CA PHE A 35 -4.31 31.21 -30.94
C PHE A 35 -3.70 31.96 -29.75
N SER A 36 -3.18 33.16 -30.02
CA SER A 36 -2.47 34.04 -29.10
C SER A 36 -3.38 34.83 -28.17
N ASP A 37 -2.88 35.23 -27.00
CA ASP A 37 -2.63 36.67 -26.83
C ASP A 37 -1.48 37.01 -25.87
N SER A 38 -1.00 38.24 -26.04
CA SER A 38 0.07 38.95 -25.31
C SER A 38 -0.42 39.42 -23.91
N ALA A 39 0.41 39.91 -22.96
CA ALA A 39 1.69 40.60 -23.10
C ALA A 39 2.60 40.52 -21.84
N GLU A 40 3.85 40.93 -22.03
CA GLU A 40 4.80 41.64 -21.14
C GLU A 40 4.52 41.68 -19.61
N GLY A 41 5.46 41.40 -18.69
CA GLY A 41 6.91 41.22 -18.80
C GLY A 41 7.68 42.29 -18.02
N PHE A 42 8.50 41.89 -17.04
CA PHE A 42 9.60 42.72 -16.50
C PHE A 42 10.68 41.82 -15.87
N ASN A 43 11.96 42.12 -16.14
CA ASN A 43 13.10 41.55 -15.40
C ASN A 43 13.25 42.29 -14.04
N GLU A 44 13.94 41.78 -13.03
CA GLU A 44 15.39 41.90 -12.71
C GLU A 44 15.44 41.75 -11.16
N GLU A 45 16.54 41.51 -10.43
CA GLU A 45 17.89 40.98 -10.67
C GLU A 45 18.31 40.28 -9.34
N TRP A 46 19.47 39.61 -9.31
CA TRP A 46 20.04 39.06 -8.08
C TRP A 46 20.75 40.11 -7.23
N SER A 47 20.66 39.99 -5.91
CA SER A 47 21.80 40.22 -5.02
C SER A 47 21.73 39.34 -3.77
N GLU A 48 22.82 38.59 -3.52
CA GLU A 48 23.21 38.20 -2.17
C GLU A 48 24.07 39.33 -1.63
N ASP A 49 23.92 39.71 -0.35
CA ASP A 49 25.09 40.08 0.43
C ASP A 49 24.89 39.84 1.93
N THR A 50 26.00 39.85 2.66
CA THR A 50 26.16 39.20 3.98
C THR A 50 26.22 40.16 5.17
N GLN A 51 26.27 39.57 6.37
CA GLN A 51 26.98 40.01 7.59
C GLN A 51 26.26 40.74 8.75
N THR A 52 26.03 39.94 9.82
CA THR A 52 26.46 40.13 11.24
C THR A 52 25.95 41.27 12.14
N GLN A 53 25.99 40.95 13.45
CA GLN A 53 25.85 41.81 14.65
C GLN A 53 24.41 42.25 15.00
N SER A 54 23.96 42.42 16.26
CA SER A 54 24.26 41.91 17.64
C SER A 54 23.72 42.95 18.63
N ALA A 55 23.46 42.57 19.90
CA ALA A 55 22.84 43.38 20.98
C ALA A 55 21.32 43.60 20.78
N GLU A 56 20.41 43.29 21.72
CA GLU A 56 20.27 43.55 23.18
C GLU A 56 19.51 44.86 23.51
N VAL A 57 19.02 44.96 24.76
CA VAL A 57 18.07 45.96 25.32
C VAL A 57 16.62 45.64 24.89
N GLU A 58 15.71 45.16 25.77
CA GLU A 58 15.09 45.82 26.95
C GLU A 58 14.28 47.07 26.54
N ASP A 59 13.19 47.52 27.20
CA ASP A 59 12.63 47.17 28.50
C ASP A 59 11.11 47.47 28.57
N THR A 60 10.42 46.92 29.60
CA THR A 60 9.19 47.37 30.34
C THR A 60 7.98 48.07 29.65
N THR A 61 6.75 48.12 30.19
CA THR A 61 6.27 48.24 31.58
C THR A 61 4.91 47.55 31.89
N GLU A 62 4.79 47.10 33.16
CA GLU A 62 3.64 47.25 34.11
C GLU A 62 2.27 46.57 33.86
N THR A 63 1.49 46.09 34.86
CA THR A 63 1.54 46.04 36.36
C THR A 63 0.95 44.67 36.85
N ALA A 64 1.41 44.01 37.93
CA ALA A 64 1.05 44.15 39.37
C ALA A 64 -0.48 44.17 39.66
N GLU A 65 -1.09 43.47 40.64
CA GLU A 65 -0.70 42.89 41.95
C GLU A 65 -1.47 41.55 42.23
N GLY A 66 -1.23 40.71 43.25
CA GLY A 66 -0.20 40.70 44.31
C GLY A 66 -0.35 39.57 45.37
N ASN A 67 0.65 39.49 46.25
CA ASN A 67 0.71 38.96 47.63
C ASN A 67 0.32 37.50 48.06
N THR A 68 1.38 36.75 48.46
CA THR A 68 1.58 36.00 49.75
C THR A 68 0.60 34.86 50.16
N THR A 69 1.02 33.74 50.79
CA THR A 69 2.06 33.62 51.85
C THR A 69 2.64 32.19 51.96
N GLU A 70 3.87 32.12 52.50
CA GLU A 70 4.56 31.02 53.22
C GLU A 70 3.72 30.33 54.34
N ASN A 71 4.04 29.19 54.99
CA ASN A 71 5.05 28.09 54.89
C ASN A 71 4.76 27.09 56.08
N THR A 72 5.57 26.03 56.27
CA THR A 72 5.64 25.05 57.40
C THR A 72 4.57 23.94 57.44
N GLY A 73 4.84 22.70 57.91
CA GLY A 73 6.07 22.12 58.49
C GLY A 73 6.01 20.57 58.65
N ILE A 74 7.10 19.96 59.17
CA ILE A 74 7.57 18.55 59.09
C ILE A 74 8.14 18.15 60.49
N PRO A 75 8.16 16.89 61.06
CA PRO A 75 8.37 15.54 60.45
C PRO A 75 7.59 14.34 61.12
N ASP A 76 8.08 13.08 60.93
CA ASP A 76 8.08 11.88 61.84
C ASP A 76 6.82 11.00 62.05
N GLU A 77 6.87 9.66 62.29
CA GLU A 77 7.97 8.66 62.41
C GLU A 77 7.48 7.19 62.19
N GLN A 78 8.41 6.21 62.28
CA GLN A 78 8.26 4.73 62.50
C GLN A 78 7.65 3.86 61.36
N THR A 79 8.33 2.90 60.72
CA THR A 79 9.11 1.69 61.12
C THR A 79 8.29 0.50 61.65
N GLU A 80 8.24 -0.59 60.88
CA GLU A 80 8.89 -1.87 61.26
C GLU A 80 9.10 -2.79 60.04
N ASP A 81 10.11 -3.66 60.14
CA ASP A 81 10.65 -4.55 59.10
C ASP A 81 10.28 -6.03 59.40
N ILE A 82 10.84 -6.97 58.61
CA ILE A 82 11.05 -8.41 58.91
C ILE A 82 9.83 -9.34 58.67
N ALA A 83 9.96 -10.59 58.21
CA ALA A 83 10.80 -11.23 57.17
C ALA A 83 10.29 -12.68 56.97
N GLU A 84 10.72 -13.28 55.86
CA GLU A 84 10.77 -14.71 55.48
C GLU A 84 10.42 -15.81 56.52
N THR A 85 9.74 -16.86 56.04
CA THR A 85 10.21 -18.25 56.23
C THR A 85 9.71 -19.13 55.08
N ALA A 86 10.44 -20.22 54.81
CA ALA A 86 10.34 -21.05 53.59
C ALA A 86 9.97 -22.52 53.90
N ASP A 87 10.06 -23.36 52.85
CA ASP A 87 9.97 -24.84 52.83
C ASP A 87 8.57 -25.42 53.15
N GLY A 88 8.12 -26.57 52.62
CA GLY A 88 8.53 -27.54 51.58
C GLY A 88 7.23 -28.33 51.22
N ASP A 89 7.05 -29.21 50.23
CA ASP A 89 7.90 -30.12 49.42
C ASP A 89 7.07 -30.48 48.15
N THR A 90 7.63 -30.65 46.93
CA THR A 90 8.04 -31.93 46.27
C THR A 90 7.10 -33.14 46.51
N GLU A 91 6.78 -34.04 45.56
CA GLU A 91 7.15 -34.37 44.16
C GLU A 91 5.94 -35.15 43.54
N ASP A 92 5.47 -34.89 42.31
CA ASP A 92 5.86 -35.44 40.99
C ASP A 92 5.32 -36.84 40.55
N ILE A 93 4.70 -36.84 39.34
CA ILE A 93 4.93 -37.77 38.20
C ILE A 93 4.21 -39.15 38.06
N ALA A 94 3.78 -39.39 36.80
CA ALA A 94 3.64 -40.64 36.02
C ALA A 94 2.38 -41.54 36.06
N LEU A 95 1.58 -41.39 34.98
CA LEU A 95 1.40 -42.34 33.85
C LEU A 95 0.91 -43.80 34.04
N GLN A 96 -0.01 -44.14 33.12
CA GLN A 96 -0.13 -45.38 32.31
C GLN A 96 -0.92 -46.60 32.82
N SER A 97 -2.11 -46.75 32.22
CA SER A 97 -2.62 -47.94 31.49
C SER A 97 -2.51 -49.35 32.08
N SER A 98 -3.65 -50.03 32.17
CA SER A 98 -3.89 -51.34 31.51
C SER A 98 -5.39 -51.64 31.38
N GLU A 99 -5.72 -52.54 30.46
CA GLU A 99 -7.06 -52.98 30.07
C GLU A 99 -7.54 -54.19 30.90
N GLU A 100 -8.75 -54.69 30.58
CA GLU A 100 -9.25 -56.04 30.90
C GLU A 100 -9.53 -56.41 32.38
N ASP A 101 -10.54 -57.22 32.74
CA ASP A 101 -11.80 -57.60 32.08
C ASP A 101 -12.70 -58.29 33.13
N THR A 102 -13.92 -58.68 32.75
CA THR A 102 -14.73 -59.79 33.27
C THR A 102 -15.41 -59.77 34.66
N GLU A 103 -16.64 -60.32 34.61
CA GLU A 103 -17.37 -61.12 35.61
C GLU A 103 -18.19 -60.46 36.72
N THR A 104 -19.51 -60.68 36.59
CA THR A 104 -20.55 -60.57 37.62
C THR A 104 -20.39 -61.64 38.71
N PRO A 105 -20.94 -61.39 39.90
CA PRO A 105 -21.97 -62.33 40.36
C PRO A 105 -23.19 -61.67 41.04
N GLU A 106 -24.28 -62.43 41.09
CA GLU A 106 -25.55 -62.10 41.74
C GLU A 106 -25.44 -62.07 43.27
N THR A 107 -26.23 -61.22 43.96
CA THR A 107 -27.43 -61.64 44.73
C THR A 107 -28.00 -60.57 45.69
N SER A 108 -29.34 -60.44 45.66
CA SER A 108 -30.24 -60.29 46.82
C SER A 108 -30.14 -59.11 47.81
N GLU A 109 -31.11 -58.20 47.65
CA GLU A 109 -31.91 -57.50 48.70
C GLU A 109 -31.22 -56.65 49.80
N GLY A 110 -31.46 -55.34 49.73
CA GLY A 110 -31.25 -54.38 50.82
C GLY A 110 -31.87 -53.00 50.50
N SER A 111 -33.00 -52.68 51.12
CA SER A 111 -33.78 -51.45 50.88
C SER A 111 -33.10 -50.17 51.38
N SER A 112 -33.01 -49.11 50.55
CA SER A 112 -33.75 -47.84 50.76
C SER A 112 -33.30 -46.66 49.88
N SER A 113 -34.23 -45.70 49.71
CA SER A 113 -34.10 -44.28 49.30
C SER A 113 -33.81 -43.93 47.84
N ASP A 114 -34.78 -43.22 47.26
CA ASP A 114 -34.84 -42.76 45.87
C ASP A 114 -33.98 -41.53 45.58
N SER A 115 -33.36 -41.54 44.39
CA SER A 115 -33.23 -40.37 43.53
C SER A 115 -33.07 -40.87 42.09
N GLN A 116 -34.18 -41.02 41.37
CA GLN A 116 -34.15 -41.50 39.98
C GLN A 116 -33.51 -40.45 39.05
N GLU A 117 -32.50 -40.89 38.30
CA GLU A 117 -32.20 -40.33 37.00
C GLU A 117 -33.30 -40.80 36.04
N ASP A 118 -34.21 -39.90 35.64
CA ASP A 118 -35.21 -40.24 34.63
C ASP A 118 -34.57 -40.35 33.24
N THR A 119 -34.26 -41.59 32.88
CA THR A 119 -33.92 -42.00 31.53
C THR A 119 -35.19 -41.94 30.68
N PHE A 120 -35.14 -41.24 29.54
CA PHE A 120 -36.29 -41.11 28.62
C PHE A 120 -36.85 -42.49 28.22
N GLY A 121 -38.09 -42.76 28.62
CA GLY A 121 -38.82 -43.97 28.29
C GLY A 121 -40.34 -43.76 28.42
N ASP A 122 -41.05 -44.23 27.39
CA ASP A 122 -42.50 -44.48 27.31
C ASP A 122 -43.46 -43.28 27.33
N GLY A 123 -44.12 -43.01 26.18
CA GLY A 123 -45.32 -42.16 26.17
C GLY A 123 -45.75 -41.47 24.87
N GLU A 124 -45.02 -41.56 23.74
CA GLU A 124 -45.41 -40.84 22.51
C GLU A 124 -46.42 -41.62 21.65
N GLU A 125 -47.68 -41.18 21.65
CA GLU A 125 -48.63 -41.51 20.58
C GLU A 125 -48.17 -40.84 19.27
N SER A 126 -47.67 -41.65 18.33
CA SER A 126 -47.17 -41.18 17.04
C SER A 126 -48.23 -40.38 16.27
N PHE A 127 -47.82 -39.25 15.69
CA PHE A 127 -48.63 -38.57 14.70
C PHE A 127 -48.79 -39.47 13.47
N GLY A 128 -50.02 -39.73 13.04
CA GLY A 128 -50.32 -40.50 11.82
C GLY A 128 -50.61 -42.00 11.98
N ASP A 129 -50.70 -42.58 13.19
CA ASP A 129 -51.20 -43.95 13.31
C ASP A 129 -52.73 -44.00 13.14
N ALA A 130 -53.17 -44.36 11.94
CA ALA A 130 -54.58 -44.37 11.52
C ALA A 130 -55.37 -45.60 12.05
N SER A 131 -54.93 -46.21 13.15
CA SER A 131 -55.36 -47.54 13.60
C SER A 131 -56.78 -47.64 14.17
N ASP A 132 -57.47 -46.52 14.44
CA ASP A 132 -58.88 -46.53 14.88
C ASP A 132 -59.75 -45.50 14.15
N SER A 133 -59.51 -45.32 12.84
CA SER A 133 -60.40 -44.54 11.98
C SER A 133 -61.70 -45.31 11.65
N GLY A 134 -62.67 -45.23 12.55
CA GLY A 134 -64.06 -45.63 12.27
C GLY A 134 -64.66 -44.86 11.07
N GLU A 135 -65.82 -45.31 10.57
CA GLU A 135 -66.45 -44.87 9.30
C GLU A 135 -66.63 -43.35 9.08
N SER A 136 -66.41 -42.50 10.10
CA SER A 136 -66.50 -41.05 10.03
C SER A 136 -65.31 -40.36 9.37
N GLY A 137 -64.08 -40.88 9.53
CA GLY A 137 -62.84 -40.21 9.10
C GLY A 137 -62.53 -38.93 9.91
N ILE A 138 -62.71 -39.01 11.24
CA ILE A 138 -62.41 -37.96 12.23
C ILE A 138 -61.36 -38.50 13.20
N GLU A 139 -60.33 -37.71 13.52
CA GLU A 139 -59.25 -38.08 14.45
C GLU A 139 -59.48 -37.41 15.82
N TYR A 140 -59.80 -38.20 16.85
CA TYR A 140 -60.11 -37.69 18.19
C TYR A 140 -58.90 -37.77 19.14
N ILE A 141 -58.60 -36.70 19.88
CA ILE A 141 -57.42 -36.63 20.77
C ILE A 141 -57.46 -37.56 22.00
N LYS A 142 -58.62 -38.15 22.31
CA LYS A 142 -58.78 -39.21 23.34
C LYS A 142 -59.43 -40.48 22.78
N GLY A 143 -59.37 -40.70 21.45
CA GLY A 143 -60.12 -41.75 20.75
C GLY A 143 -61.65 -41.59 20.75
N ARG A 144 -62.18 -40.54 21.40
CA ARG A 144 -63.60 -40.19 21.50
C ARG A 144 -63.79 -38.67 21.49
N PRO A 145 -65.01 -38.17 21.21
CA PRO A 145 -65.40 -36.81 21.56
C PRO A 145 -65.12 -36.51 23.04
N LEU A 146 -64.73 -35.26 23.33
CA LEU A 146 -64.56 -34.77 24.69
C LEU A 146 -65.91 -34.61 25.42
N THR A 147 -65.89 -34.61 26.74
CA THR A 147 -67.01 -34.12 27.56
C THR A 147 -67.09 -32.59 27.52
N GLU A 148 -68.21 -32.01 27.97
CA GLU A 148 -68.35 -30.55 28.05
C GLU A 148 -67.30 -29.89 28.98
N GLU A 149 -66.91 -30.59 30.05
CA GLU A 149 -65.87 -30.16 31.00
C GLU A 149 -64.48 -30.21 30.35
N GLU A 150 -64.13 -31.32 29.68
CA GLU A 150 -62.88 -31.46 28.92
C GLU A 150 -62.80 -30.44 27.76
N GLU A 151 -63.92 -30.13 27.08
CA GLU A 151 -63.94 -29.09 26.04
C GLU A 151 -63.77 -27.67 26.64
N GLN A 152 -64.31 -27.39 27.83
CA GLN A 152 -64.09 -26.11 28.50
C GLN A 152 -62.63 -25.91 28.92
N GLU A 153 -61.98 -26.93 29.50
CA GLU A 153 -60.54 -26.89 29.82
C GLU A 153 -59.68 -26.57 28.59
N GLN A 154 -60.00 -27.17 27.44
CA GLN A 154 -59.28 -26.97 26.18
C GLN A 154 -59.53 -25.59 25.53
N LEU A 155 -60.62 -24.91 25.88
CA LEU A 155 -60.98 -23.59 25.34
C LEU A 155 -60.53 -22.43 26.25
N ALA A 156 -60.32 -22.66 27.55
CA ALA A 156 -59.98 -21.63 28.52
C ALA A 156 -58.74 -20.77 28.16
N PRO A 157 -57.61 -21.31 27.63
CA PRO A 157 -56.44 -20.49 27.29
C PRO A 157 -56.71 -19.41 26.23
N PHE A 158 -57.70 -19.60 25.35
CA PHE A 158 -58.04 -18.63 24.30
C PHE A 158 -58.66 -17.34 24.87
N ASP A 159 -59.31 -17.40 26.03
CA ASP A 159 -60.03 -16.27 26.61
C ASP A 159 -59.08 -15.22 27.21
N ASN A 160 -57.83 -15.61 27.50
CA ASN A 160 -56.77 -14.75 28.01
C ASN A 160 -55.96 -14.03 26.91
N LEU A 161 -56.22 -14.30 25.62
CA LEU A 161 -55.40 -13.80 24.51
C LEU A 161 -55.75 -12.37 24.08
N THR A 162 -54.85 -11.43 24.36
CA THR A 162 -54.99 -10.02 23.95
C THR A 162 -54.64 -9.81 22.48
N SER A 163 -55.55 -9.16 21.75
CA SER A 163 -55.45 -8.80 20.33
C SER A 163 -54.57 -7.56 20.08
N TYR A 164 -53.63 -7.65 19.14
CA TYR A 164 -52.77 -6.55 18.69
C TYR A 164 -52.52 -6.57 17.17
N SER A 165 -52.05 -5.45 16.62
CA SER A 165 -51.66 -5.37 15.20
C SER A 165 -50.31 -6.04 14.98
N THR A 166 -50.19 -6.83 13.90
CA THR A 166 -48.89 -7.26 13.35
C THR A 166 -47.97 -6.06 13.14
N ALA A 167 -46.66 -6.23 13.39
CA ALA A 167 -45.73 -5.11 13.39
C ALA A 167 -45.35 -4.67 11.97
N VAL A 168 -45.11 -5.60 11.03
CA VAL A 168 -44.43 -5.27 9.76
C VAL A 168 -44.93 -6.12 8.58
N GLU A 169 -45.44 -5.46 7.53
CA GLU A 169 -45.54 -6.12 6.22
C GLU A 169 -44.14 -6.43 5.67
N ILE A 170 -43.77 -7.72 5.66
CA ILE A 170 -42.49 -8.19 5.11
C ILE A 170 -42.43 -7.76 3.64
N GLY A 171 -43.50 -7.98 2.88
CA GLY A 171 -43.69 -7.46 1.53
C GLY A 171 -42.66 -8.01 0.57
N ASN A 172 -42.38 -9.32 0.69
CA ASN A 172 -41.49 -10.08 -0.17
C ASN A 172 -42.26 -10.97 -1.16
N ASP A 173 -43.40 -10.43 -1.62
CA ASP A 173 -44.40 -10.92 -2.59
C ASP A 173 -43.85 -11.19 -4.03
N VAL A 174 -42.55 -11.49 -4.12
CA VAL A 174 -41.78 -11.76 -5.34
C VAL A 174 -40.87 -12.97 -5.13
N ASP A 175 -41.49 -14.14 -5.10
CA ASP A 175 -41.01 -15.30 -5.86
C ASP A 175 -42.22 -16.16 -6.26
N GLU A 176 -42.77 -15.86 -7.45
CA GLU A 176 -43.05 -16.94 -8.39
C GLU A 176 -41.74 -17.72 -8.54
N VAL A 177 -41.56 -18.78 -7.74
CA VAL A 177 -40.52 -19.78 -8.02
C VAL A 177 -40.72 -20.19 -9.47
N PRO A 178 -39.75 -19.97 -10.38
CA PRO A 178 -39.95 -20.30 -11.78
C PRO A 178 -40.39 -21.76 -11.88
N MET A 179 -41.51 -22.03 -12.55
CA MET A 179 -42.19 -23.34 -12.62
C MET A 179 -41.37 -24.48 -13.27
N GLY A 180 -40.04 -24.37 -13.32
CA GLY A 180 -39.13 -25.40 -13.79
C GLY A 180 -38.69 -26.41 -12.73
N ARG A 181 -38.70 -26.08 -11.42
CA ARG A 181 -38.24 -26.98 -10.33
C ARG A 181 -38.89 -26.71 -8.96
N ALA A 182 -40.20 -26.83 -8.84
CA ALA A 182 -40.78 -27.11 -7.52
C ALA A 182 -40.32 -28.51 -7.09
N ALA A 183 -39.63 -28.63 -5.96
CA ALA A 183 -39.37 -29.94 -5.36
C ALA A 183 -40.71 -30.53 -4.92
N ALA A 184 -40.97 -31.79 -5.27
CA ALA A 184 -42.09 -32.51 -4.68
C ALA A 184 -41.73 -32.81 -3.21
N TYR A 185 -42.25 -32.01 -2.29
CA TYR A 185 -42.18 -32.30 -0.86
C TYR A 185 -42.94 -33.60 -0.56
N PRO A 186 -42.55 -34.39 0.46
CA PRO A 186 -43.35 -35.54 0.89
C PRO A 186 -44.73 -35.09 1.38
N SER A 187 -45.72 -35.98 1.30
CA SER A 187 -47.08 -35.69 1.76
C SER A 187 -47.18 -35.50 3.27
N TYR A 188 -46.23 -36.04 4.02
CA TYR A 188 -46.13 -35.93 5.47
C TYR A 188 -44.69 -35.61 5.87
N TYR A 189 -44.52 -34.75 6.87
CA TYR A 189 -43.25 -34.46 7.53
C TYR A 189 -43.54 -33.95 8.94
N ASN A 190 -42.82 -34.44 9.95
CA ASN A 190 -42.88 -33.91 11.30
C ASN A 190 -41.49 -33.92 11.92
N ALA A 191 -41.02 -32.77 12.41
CA ALA A 191 -39.73 -32.68 13.09
C ALA A 191 -39.75 -33.34 14.48
N ALA A 192 -40.91 -33.44 15.12
CA ALA A 192 -41.04 -34.13 16.41
C ALA A 192 -40.73 -35.63 16.27
N ASP A 193 -41.29 -36.32 15.27
CA ASP A 193 -41.01 -37.74 14.94
C ASP A 193 -39.52 -38.03 14.64
N GLN A 194 -38.71 -37.00 14.40
CA GLN A 194 -37.27 -37.09 14.15
C GLN A 194 -36.42 -36.77 15.40
N GLY A 195 -37.05 -36.49 16.55
CA GLY A 195 -36.36 -36.05 17.76
C GLY A 195 -35.73 -34.66 17.65
N TYR A 196 -36.22 -33.82 16.73
CA TYR A 196 -35.65 -32.49 16.46
C TYR A 196 -36.33 -31.36 17.23
N VAL A 197 -37.34 -31.64 18.05
CA VAL A 197 -38.13 -30.64 18.77
C VAL A 197 -38.19 -31.00 20.26
N THR A 198 -38.05 -30.01 21.13
CA THR A 198 -38.19 -30.14 22.59
C THR A 198 -39.63 -30.36 23.05
N SER A 199 -39.84 -30.73 24.31
CA SER A 199 -41.18 -30.82 24.93
C SER A 199 -41.95 -29.49 24.87
N VAL A 200 -43.27 -29.56 25.03
CA VAL A 200 -44.15 -28.38 25.09
C VAL A 200 -44.09 -27.75 26.48
N LYS A 201 -43.72 -26.46 26.53
CA LYS A 201 -43.68 -25.64 27.74
C LYS A 201 -45.04 -24.96 28.00
N ASN A 202 -45.21 -24.33 29.16
CA ASN A 202 -46.38 -23.52 29.49
C ASN A 202 -46.01 -22.04 29.68
N GLN A 203 -46.67 -21.15 28.95
CA GLN A 203 -46.51 -19.69 29.06
C GLN A 203 -47.38 -19.05 30.15
N GLU A 204 -48.35 -19.77 30.72
CA GLU A 204 -49.27 -19.18 31.69
C GLU A 204 -48.53 -18.63 32.92
N PRO A 205 -49.01 -17.53 33.53
CA PRO A 205 -50.19 -16.72 33.16
C PRO A 205 -49.80 -15.50 32.29
N TYR A 206 -48.87 -15.65 31.34
CA TYR A 206 -48.27 -14.54 30.59
C TYR A 206 -48.53 -14.59 29.07
N GLY A 207 -48.74 -13.43 28.44
CA GLY A 207 -48.83 -13.23 26.99
C GLY A 207 -47.51 -13.32 26.20
N MET A 208 -46.55 -14.15 26.62
CA MET A 208 -45.18 -14.22 26.06
C MET A 208 -44.99 -15.26 24.93
N CYS A 209 -46.05 -15.70 24.26
CA CYS A 209 -46.01 -16.69 23.17
C CYS A 209 -44.89 -16.49 22.12
N TRP A 210 -44.55 -15.24 21.80
CA TRP A 210 -43.45 -14.87 20.89
C TRP A 210 -42.06 -15.30 21.39
N ALA A 211 -41.83 -15.27 22.70
CA ALA A 211 -40.57 -15.70 23.31
C ALA A 211 -40.47 -17.24 23.32
N PHE A 212 -41.56 -17.94 23.63
CA PHE A 212 -41.66 -19.41 23.52
C PHE A 212 -41.47 -19.89 22.08
N GLY A 213 -42.04 -19.18 21.10
CA GLY A 213 -41.80 -19.42 19.68
C GLY A 213 -40.31 -19.31 19.33
N MET A 214 -39.65 -18.21 19.71
CA MET A 214 -38.22 -18.04 19.49
C MET A 214 -37.36 -19.09 20.21
N ALA A 215 -37.66 -19.43 21.47
CA ALA A 215 -36.98 -20.50 22.20
C ALA A 215 -37.07 -21.82 21.43
N SER A 216 -38.29 -22.21 21.02
CA SER A 216 -38.54 -23.44 20.26
C SER A 216 -37.78 -23.48 18.93
N LEU A 217 -37.60 -22.35 18.23
CA LEU A 217 -36.76 -22.29 17.03
C LEU A 217 -35.28 -22.54 17.34
N LEU A 218 -34.74 -21.91 18.40
CA LEU A 218 -33.33 -22.03 18.74
C LEU A 218 -32.98 -23.40 19.34
N GLU A 219 -33.88 -23.97 20.15
CA GLU A 219 -33.79 -25.34 20.69
C GLU A 219 -33.83 -26.38 19.56
N THR A 220 -34.76 -26.24 18.60
CA THR A 220 -34.81 -27.07 17.38
C THR A 220 -33.51 -26.94 16.59
N SER A 221 -32.96 -25.72 16.48
CA SER A 221 -31.67 -25.49 15.84
C SER A 221 -30.50 -26.19 16.57
N PHE A 222 -30.55 -26.37 17.89
CA PHE A 222 -29.53 -27.10 18.64
C PHE A 222 -29.65 -28.63 18.48
N LEU A 223 -30.86 -29.17 18.60
CA LEU A 223 -31.11 -30.60 18.38
C LEU A 223 -30.67 -31.03 16.98
N THR A 224 -31.06 -30.28 15.96
CA THR A 224 -30.73 -30.56 14.53
C THR A 224 -29.25 -30.37 14.19
N GLN A 225 -28.49 -29.64 15.01
CA GLN A 225 -27.02 -29.53 14.91
C GLN A 225 -26.28 -30.59 15.74
N GLY A 226 -26.97 -31.45 16.49
CA GLY A 226 -26.36 -32.40 17.41
C GLY A 226 -25.68 -31.75 18.62
N ILE A 227 -26.09 -30.51 18.96
CA ILE A 227 -25.59 -29.77 20.14
C ILE A 227 -26.19 -30.32 21.44
N GLY A 228 -27.38 -30.94 21.36
CA GLY A 228 -28.11 -31.51 22.49
C GLY A 228 -29.33 -30.66 22.88
N THR A 229 -30.09 -31.17 23.84
CA THR A 229 -31.28 -30.51 24.38
C THR A 229 -30.89 -29.29 25.20
N TYR A 230 -31.56 -28.17 24.95
CA TYR A 230 -31.52 -26.98 25.80
C TYR A 230 -32.95 -26.65 26.21
N ASP A 231 -33.11 -26.10 27.40
CA ASP A 231 -34.32 -25.43 27.85
C ASP A 231 -33.95 -23.95 27.99
N LEU A 232 -34.35 -23.13 27.01
CA LEU A 232 -33.99 -21.71 26.93
C LEU A 232 -35.01 -20.84 27.67
N SER A 233 -34.52 -19.82 28.37
CA SER A 233 -35.31 -18.90 29.17
C SER A 233 -36.06 -17.88 28.28
N GLU A 234 -37.39 -18.00 28.22
CA GLU A 234 -38.25 -17.01 27.60
C GLU A 234 -38.27 -15.69 28.39
N GLU A 235 -38.19 -15.76 29.72
CA GLU A 235 -38.13 -14.63 30.64
C GLU A 235 -36.95 -13.69 30.36
N HIS A 236 -35.77 -14.28 30.10
CA HIS A 236 -34.55 -13.55 29.76
C HIS A 236 -34.74 -12.72 28.49
N LEU A 237 -35.30 -13.32 27.44
CA LEU A 237 -35.61 -12.64 26.18
C LEU A 237 -36.61 -11.52 26.40
N ALA A 238 -37.75 -11.79 27.05
CA ALA A 238 -38.80 -10.80 27.27
C ALA A 238 -38.31 -9.61 28.09
N TYR A 239 -37.63 -9.87 29.22
CA TYR A 239 -37.10 -8.84 30.08
C TYR A 239 -36.05 -7.98 29.39
N PHE A 240 -35.04 -8.57 28.73
CA PHE A 240 -33.97 -7.79 28.10
C PHE A 240 -34.38 -7.15 26.78
N PHE A 241 -35.38 -7.69 26.07
CA PHE A 241 -36.02 -6.98 24.96
C PHE A 241 -36.66 -5.67 25.44
N ALA A 242 -37.37 -5.69 26.57
CA ALA A 242 -38.02 -4.51 27.13
C ALA A 242 -37.08 -3.58 27.94
N ASN A 243 -36.04 -4.13 28.55
CA ASN A 243 -35.14 -3.45 29.49
C ASN A 243 -33.65 -3.52 29.05
N ARG A 244 -33.42 -3.41 27.74
CA ARG A 244 -32.09 -3.62 27.10
C ARG A 244 -30.96 -2.88 27.80
N LYS A 245 -29.76 -3.47 27.75
CA LYS A 245 -28.52 -2.87 28.23
C LYS A 245 -27.60 -2.58 27.05
N ASN A 246 -26.76 -1.55 27.18
CA ASN A 246 -25.72 -1.25 26.21
C ASN A 246 -24.85 -2.49 25.98
N ASP A 247 -24.41 -2.69 24.73
CA ASP A 247 -23.54 -3.80 24.34
C ASP A 247 -22.20 -3.78 25.12
N PRO A 248 -21.54 -4.94 25.30
CA PRO A 248 -20.27 -5.04 26.02
C PRO A 248 -19.13 -4.18 25.44
N LEU A 249 -19.26 -3.66 24.21
CA LEU A 249 -18.27 -2.83 23.54
C LEU A 249 -18.65 -1.34 23.52
N GLY A 250 -19.83 -0.97 24.05
CA GLY A 250 -20.29 0.41 24.27
C GLY A 250 -20.73 1.15 23.01
N ASN A 251 -21.09 0.46 21.93
CA ASN A 251 -21.47 1.07 20.65
C ASN A 251 -22.91 1.60 20.62
N THR A 252 -23.81 1.00 21.41
CA THR A 252 -25.27 1.22 21.42
C THR A 252 -25.73 2.08 22.60
N TYR A 253 -24.89 3.04 23.00
CA TYR A 253 -25.17 3.95 24.11
C TYR A 253 -26.39 4.83 23.78
N GLY A 254 -27.43 4.74 24.61
CA GLY A 254 -28.63 5.58 24.46
C GLY A 254 -29.76 4.93 23.64
N ASP A 255 -29.52 3.76 23.05
CA ASP A 255 -30.57 2.96 22.39
C ASP A 255 -31.59 2.48 23.41
N VAL A 256 -32.87 2.80 23.18
CA VAL A 256 -33.98 2.41 24.05
C VAL A 256 -34.99 1.57 23.28
N ASN A 257 -35.23 0.36 23.80
CA ASN A 257 -36.48 -0.36 23.57
C ASN A 257 -37.42 0.03 24.70
N LYS A 258 -38.69 0.34 24.41
CA LYS A 258 -39.70 0.59 25.43
C LYS A 258 -40.93 -0.27 25.16
N HIS A 259 -41.23 -1.14 26.11
CA HIS A 259 -42.50 -1.86 26.17
C HIS A 259 -43.59 -0.98 26.81
N MET A 260 -44.84 -1.12 26.36
CA MET A 260 -45.99 -0.33 26.83
C MET A 260 -47.11 -1.17 27.45
N GLY A 261 -46.89 -2.48 27.62
CA GLY A 261 -47.79 -3.37 28.37
C GLY A 261 -47.98 -2.93 29.82
N ILE A 262 -49.09 -3.35 30.41
CA ILE A 262 -49.43 -3.09 31.81
C ILE A 262 -50.00 -4.34 32.49
N ASP A 263 -49.75 -4.48 33.79
CA ASP A 263 -50.36 -5.51 34.63
C ASP A 263 -51.82 -5.18 34.96
N ASP A 264 -52.53 -6.11 35.61
CA ASP A 264 -53.92 -5.95 36.05
C ASP A 264 -54.15 -4.77 37.02
N LYS A 265 -53.07 -4.14 37.51
CA LYS A 265 -53.07 -3.01 38.45
C LYS A 265 -52.64 -1.70 37.77
N GLY A 266 -52.31 -1.72 36.47
CA GLY A 266 -51.88 -0.57 35.68
C GLY A 266 -50.39 -0.20 35.81
N ASN A 267 -49.56 -1.06 36.42
CA ASN A 267 -48.11 -0.89 36.43
C ASN A 267 -47.52 -1.36 35.10
N ALA A 268 -46.35 -0.82 34.70
CA ALA A 268 -45.69 -1.27 33.47
C ALA A 268 -45.29 -2.76 33.56
N ASP A 269 -45.69 -3.54 32.56
CA ASP A 269 -45.44 -4.97 32.44
C ASP A 269 -44.85 -5.29 31.05
N TYR A 270 -43.91 -6.22 30.98
CA TYR A 270 -43.24 -6.68 29.76
C TYR A 270 -43.66 -8.09 29.32
N HIS A 271 -44.48 -8.79 30.11
CA HIS A 271 -44.88 -10.16 29.82
C HIS A 271 -46.08 -10.27 28.86
N GLU A 272 -46.51 -9.17 28.22
CA GLU A 272 -47.75 -9.11 27.42
C GLU A 272 -47.52 -8.56 26.01
N GLY A 273 -47.70 -9.41 24.99
CA GLY A 273 -47.52 -9.02 23.59
C GLY A 273 -46.07 -9.06 23.13
N GLY A 274 -45.89 -9.14 21.81
CA GLY A 274 -44.57 -9.26 21.20
C GLY A 274 -44.61 -9.60 19.72
N ASN A 275 -43.44 -9.81 19.13
CA ASN A 275 -43.28 -10.22 17.73
C ASN A 275 -41.92 -10.90 17.56
N ASP A 276 -41.92 -12.10 17.01
CA ASP A 276 -40.77 -12.97 16.80
C ASP A 276 -39.77 -12.40 15.77
N LEU A 277 -40.24 -11.69 14.74
CA LEU A 277 -39.38 -10.96 13.81
C LEU A 277 -38.59 -9.85 14.53
N LEU A 278 -39.23 -9.01 15.35
CA LEU A 278 -38.56 -8.00 16.19
C LEU A 278 -37.66 -8.63 17.27
N ALA A 279 -38.04 -9.79 17.80
CA ALA A 279 -37.21 -10.57 18.72
C ALA A 279 -35.94 -11.09 18.02
N SER A 280 -36.03 -11.53 16.76
CA SER A 280 -34.85 -11.96 15.99
C SER A 280 -33.88 -10.79 15.73
N MET A 281 -34.40 -9.57 15.50
CA MET A 281 -33.56 -8.36 15.42
C MET A 281 -32.84 -8.11 16.75
N PHE A 282 -33.52 -8.26 17.89
CA PHE A 282 -32.91 -8.14 19.21
C PHE A 282 -31.85 -9.22 19.44
N LEU A 283 -32.17 -10.49 19.19
CA LEU A 283 -31.26 -11.62 19.40
C LEU A 283 -30.00 -11.57 18.52
N SER A 284 -30.06 -10.88 17.36
CA SER A 284 -28.88 -10.60 16.52
C SER A 284 -27.84 -9.69 17.20
N THR A 285 -28.20 -8.98 18.27
CA THR A 285 -27.26 -8.22 19.12
C THR A 285 -26.42 -9.10 20.05
N TRP A 286 -26.73 -10.40 20.13
CA TRP A 286 -26.18 -11.36 21.11
C TRP A 286 -26.45 -11.01 22.58
N SER A 287 -27.48 -10.21 22.86
CA SER A 287 -28.13 -10.28 24.17
C SER A 287 -28.60 -11.71 24.45
N GLY A 288 -29.14 -12.37 23.42
CA GLY A 288 -29.32 -13.83 23.35
C GLY A 288 -30.41 -14.37 24.27
N MET A 289 -30.36 -15.67 24.54
CA MET A 289 -31.19 -16.34 25.56
C MET A 289 -30.26 -17.18 26.45
N THR A 290 -30.42 -17.11 27.77
CA THR A 290 -29.81 -18.07 28.72
C THR A 290 -30.71 -19.31 28.86
N THR A 291 -30.36 -20.24 29.75
CA THR A 291 -31.20 -21.40 30.08
C THR A 291 -32.27 -21.06 31.12
N GLU A 292 -33.41 -21.75 31.08
CA GLU A 292 -34.50 -21.61 32.06
C GLU A 292 -34.00 -21.80 33.50
N GLY A 293 -33.14 -22.79 33.76
CA GLY A 293 -32.52 -22.97 35.09
C GLY A 293 -31.59 -21.83 35.58
N ASP A 294 -31.26 -20.86 34.73
CA ASP A 294 -30.41 -19.71 35.06
C ASP A 294 -31.20 -18.39 35.21
N VAL A 295 -32.28 -18.26 34.45
CA VAL A 295 -33.31 -17.21 34.60
C VAL A 295 -34.67 -17.87 34.38
N PRO A 296 -35.30 -18.40 35.44
CA PRO A 296 -36.59 -19.06 35.30
C PRO A 296 -37.70 -18.09 34.91
N LEU A 297 -38.76 -18.59 34.29
CA LEU A 297 -40.03 -17.89 34.11
C LEU A 297 -40.47 -17.28 35.45
N ALA A 298 -40.93 -16.02 35.44
CA ALA A 298 -41.29 -15.30 36.66
C ALA A 298 -42.64 -15.74 37.26
N THR A 299 -42.83 -17.06 37.45
CA THR A 299 -44.02 -17.71 38.01
C THR A 299 -43.69 -18.56 39.23
N ASP A 300 -44.72 -19.03 39.93
CA ASP A 300 -44.59 -20.11 40.90
C ASP A 300 -44.40 -21.47 40.19
N SER A 301 -44.10 -22.53 40.95
CA SER A 301 -43.86 -23.88 40.41
C SER A 301 -45.09 -24.54 39.79
N THR A 302 -46.27 -23.91 39.86
CA THR A 302 -47.48 -24.37 39.19
C THR A 302 -47.78 -23.62 37.88
N HIS A 303 -47.00 -22.57 37.56
CA HIS A 303 -47.24 -21.64 36.46
C HIS A 303 -48.63 -20.96 36.52
N THR A 304 -49.21 -20.79 37.72
CA THR A 304 -50.52 -20.13 37.89
C THR A 304 -50.41 -18.75 38.54
N GLN A 305 -49.28 -18.41 39.19
CA GLN A 305 -49.11 -17.14 39.90
C GLN A 305 -47.83 -16.41 39.47
N LYS A 306 -47.98 -15.13 39.08
CA LYS A 306 -46.87 -14.21 38.79
C LYS A 306 -46.07 -13.93 40.06
N THR A 307 -44.75 -14.16 40.06
CA THR A 307 -43.87 -13.86 41.21
C THR A 307 -43.23 -12.48 41.15
N GLY A 308 -43.09 -11.90 39.95
CA GLY A 308 -42.47 -10.59 39.74
C GLY A 308 -40.96 -10.55 40.00
N VAL A 309 -40.29 -11.72 40.00
CA VAL A 309 -38.83 -11.79 40.02
C VAL A 309 -38.28 -11.14 38.75
N THR A 310 -37.31 -10.24 38.89
CA THR A 310 -36.71 -9.53 37.74
C THR A 310 -35.29 -10.06 37.46
N PRO A 311 -34.96 -10.38 36.20
CA PRO A 311 -33.61 -10.84 35.84
C PRO A 311 -32.51 -9.83 36.20
N ALA A 312 -31.44 -10.32 36.82
CA ALA A 312 -30.31 -9.48 37.23
C ALA A 312 -29.61 -8.84 36.02
N ALA A 313 -29.26 -7.56 36.10
CA ALA A 313 -28.70 -6.80 34.97
C ALA A 313 -27.40 -7.39 34.37
N SER A 314 -26.65 -8.20 35.13
CA SER A 314 -25.49 -8.96 34.65
C SER A 314 -25.81 -10.06 33.65
N LYS A 315 -27.08 -10.44 33.49
CA LYS A 315 -27.54 -11.47 32.54
C LYS A 315 -27.71 -10.97 31.10
N ALA A 316 -27.69 -9.65 30.86
CA ALA A 316 -28.09 -9.03 29.59
C ALA A 316 -27.33 -9.49 28.33
N TYR A 317 -26.12 -10.03 28.48
CA TYR A 317 -25.32 -10.64 27.40
C TYR A 317 -24.70 -11.98 27.86
N ASN A 318 -25.33 -12.63 28.84
CA ASN A 318 -24.97 -13.97 29.29
C ASN A 318 -25.91 -14.96 28.60
N ALA A 319 -25.58 -15.29 27.35
CA ALA A 319 -26.40 -16.13 26.48
C ALA A 319 -25.85 -17.56 26.41
N ALA A 320 -26.75 -18.53 26.51
CA ALA A 320 -26.52 -19.92 26.12
C ALA A 320 -26.76 -20.13 24.61
N ALA A 321 -27.66 -19.33 24.02
CA ALA A 321 -27.97 -19.34 22.60
C ALA A 321 -27.70 -17.99 21.91
N TYR A 322 -26.83 -18.03 20.90
CA TYR A 322 -26.47 -16.89 20.06
C TYR A 322 -27.12 -17.04 18.68
N LEU A 323 -27.96 -16.09 18.27
CA LEU A 323 -28.56 -16.10 16.94
C LEU A 323 -27.49 -16.02 15.85
N LYS A 324 -27.59 -16.91 14.86
CA LYS A 324 -26.72 -17.00 13.69
C LYS A 324 -27.41 -16.51 12.42
N ASN A 325 -28.64 -16.95 12.17
CA ASN A 325 -29.50 -16.44 11.09
C ASN A 325 -30.96 -16.41 11.54
N ALA A 326 -31.73 -15.49 10.97
CA ALA A 326 -33.18 -15.51 10.98
C ALA A 326 -33.69 -15.29 9.55
N TYR A 327 -34.75 -15.99 9.15
CA TYR A 327 -35.31 -15.99 7.80
C TYR A 327 -36.76 -15.55 7.86
N PHE A 328 -37.17 -14.66 6.94
CA PHE A 328 -38.50 -14.06 6.92
C PHE A 328 -39.22 -14.35 5.59
N SER A 329 -40.53 -14.62 5.67
CA SER A 329 -41.38 -14.72 4.48
C SER A 329 -42.82 -14.31 4.76
N ASP A 330 -43.48 -13.69 3.78
CA ASP A 330 -44.94 -13.71 3.71
C ASP A 330 -45.44 -15.17 3.56
N TYR A 331 -46.64 -15.47 4.07
CA TYR A 331 -47.16 -16.85 4.12
C TYR A 331 -47.53 -17.41 2.75
N SER A 332 -46.99 -18.58 2.44
CA SER A 332 -47.57 -19.51 1.47
C SER A 332 -47.21 -20.94 1.86
N VAL A 333 -47.99 -21.92 1.42
CA VAL A 333 -47.71 -23.36 1.68
C VAL A 333 -46.32 -23.76 1.19
N ASN A 334 -45.86 -23.23 0.05
CA ASN A 334 -44.52 -23.49 -0.46
C ASN A 334 -43.42 -22.81 0.37
N ALA A 335 -43.60 -21.55 0.78
CA ALA A 335 -42.65 -20.86 1.64
C ALA A 335 -42.50 -21.55 3.01
N MET A 336 -43.62 -21.98 3.60
CA MET A 336 -43.66 -22.75 4.85
C MET A 336 -42.92 -24.09 4.71
N LYS A 337 -43.27 -24.94 3.73
CA LYS A 337 -42.57 -26.21 3.50
C LYS A 337 -41.08 -26.02 3.20
N LYS A 338 -40.70 -24.99 2.44
CA LYS A 338 -39.31 -24.62 2.16
C LYS A 338 -38.54 -24.26 3.45
N LEU A 339 -39.15 -23.46 4.33
CA LEU A 339 -38.55 -23.07 5.61
C LEU A 339 -38.46 -24.26 6.58
N LEU A 340 -39.50 -25.09 6.68
CA LEU A 340 -39.50 -26.31 7.49
C LEU A 340 -38.44 -27.31 7.04
N VAL A 341 -38.31 -27.59 5.74
CA VAL A 341 -37.25 -28.49 5.22
C VAL A 341 -35.84 -27.93 5.46
N ALA A 342 -35.68 -26.61 5.57
CA ALA A 342 -34.40 -25.96 5.80
C ALA A 342 -34.02 -25.78 7.29
N ASN A 343 -35.01 -25.66 8.19
CA ASN A 343 -34.79 -25.27 9.60
C ASN A 343 -35.50 -26.19 10.62
N ASN A 344 -36.32 -27.14 10.17
CA ASN A 344 -37.17 -28.07 10.94
C ASN A 344 -38.31 -27.42 11.75
N SER A 345 -38.21 -26.14 12.10
CA SER A 345 -39.24 -25.36 12.79
C SER A 345 -39.42 -23.97 12.18
N VAL A 346 -40.65 -23.47 12.17
CA VAL A 346 -41.03 -22.12 11.68
C VAL A 346 -42.12 -21.56 12.58
N THR A 347 -41.97 -20.34 13.10
CA THR A 347 -43.04 -19.66 13.84
C THR A 347 -43.99 -18.93 12.91
N VAL A 348 -45.25 -18.83 13.34
CA VAL A 348 -46.31 -18.04 12.70
C VAL A 348 -47.04 -17.19 13.73
N MET A 349 -47.38 -15.96 13.34
CA MET A 349 -48.39 -15.17 14.04
C MET A 349 -49.77 -15.44 13.44
N TYR A 350 -50.79 -15.60 14.28
CA TYR A 350 -52.16 -15.81 13.80
C TYR A 350 -53.22 -15.24 14.75
N ASN A 351 -54.49 -15.28 14.34
CA ASN A 351 -55.62 -14.92 15.18
C ASN A 351 -56.26 -16.20 15.73
N ALA A 352 -56.00 -16.50 17.00
CA ALA A 352 -56.54 -17.61 17.76
C ALA A 352 -57.86 -17.22 18.45
N GLN A 353 -58.97 -17.88 18.13
CA GLN A 353 -60.25 -17.73 18.84
C GLN A 353 -60.91 -19.08 19.09
N ASN A 354 -61.43 -19.27 20.30
CA ASN A 354 -62.18 -20.46 20.73
C ASN A 354 -63.28 -20.90 19.74
N ALA A 355 -63.92 -19.96 19.03
CA ALA A 355 -64.97 -20.22 18.04
C ALA A 355 -64.54 -21.07 16.83
N TYR A 356 -63.23 -21.14 16.55
CA TYR A 356 -62.65 -21.83 15.38
C TYR A 356 -61.73 -23.00 15.74
N TYR A 357 -61.58 -23.31 17.04
CA TYR A 357 -60.85 -24.48 17.53
C TYR A 357 -61.82 -25.65 17.76
N ASN A 358 -61.53 -26.81 17.20
CA ASN A 358 -62.17 -28.07 17.57
C ASN A 358 -61.35 -28.77 18.66
N ALA A 359 -61.76 -28.62 19.92
CA ALA A 359 -61.09 -29.25 21.05
C ALA A 359 -61.03 -30.78 20.94
N SER A 360 -62.06 -31.42 20.38
CA SER A 360 -62.10 -32.89 20.29
C SER A 360 -61.09 -33.51 19.32
N THR A 361 -60.56 -32.72 18.36
CA THR A 361 -59.63 -33.19 17.31
C THR A 361 -58.33 -32.39 17.27
N ALA A 362 -58.18 -31.43 18.19
CA ALA A 362 -57.14 -30.39 18.17
C ALA A 362 -56.96 -29.74 16.79
N ALA A 363 -58.04 -29.34 16.13
CA ALA A 363 -58.00 -28.77 14.78
C ALA A 363 -58.42 -27.28 14.76
N TYR A 364 -57.62 -26.43 14.11
CA TYR A 364 -57.81 -24.97 14.05
C TYR A 364 -57.81 -24.43 12.61
N SER A 365 -58.72 -23.50 12.30
CA SER A 365 -58.58 -22.66 11.11
C SER A 365 -59.46 -21.40 11.17
N TYR A 366 -58.86 -20.23 10.99
CA TYR A 366 -59.53 -18.95 10.97
C TYR A 366 -60.05 -18.58 9.55
N PRO A 367 -61.36 -18.32 9.37
CA PRO A 367 -61.99 -18.30 8.04
C PRO A 367 -61.78 -17.01 7.22
N THR A 368 -61.28 -15.93 7.83
CA THR A 368 -61.27 -14.56 7.28
C THR A 368 -59.91 -13.89 7.39
N SER A 369 -59.47 -13.15 6.38
CA SER A 369 -58.20 -12.42 6.48
C SER A 369 -58.30 -11.27 7.48
N THR A 370 -57.30 -11.16 8.35
CA THR A 370 -57.21 -10.17 9.43
C THR A 370 -55.75 -9.78 9.67
N LYS A 371 -55.52 -8.54 10.13
CA LYS A 371 -54.21 -8.06 10.63
C LYS A 371 -54.15 -7.96 12.16
N ASN A 372 -55.27 -8.25 12.81
CA ASN A 372 -55.33 -8.42 14.24
C ASN A 372 -54.86 -9.84 14.54
N VAL A 373 -53.75 -10.00 15.25
CA VAL A 373 -53.19 -11.27 15.73
C VAL A 373 -53.14 -11.25 17.25
N ASN A 374 -53.11 -12.41 17.88
CA ASN A 374 -53.06 -12.52 19.35
C ASN A 374 -52.21 -13.69 19.86
N HIS A 375 -51.68 -14.54 18.96
CA HIS A 375 -50.87 -15.69 19.36
C HIS A 375 -49.75 -16.00 18.37
N VAL A 376 -48.66 -16.58 18.87
CA VAL A 376 -47.50 -17.04 18.10
C VAL A 376 -47.23 -18.49 18.46
N VAL A 377 -47.05 -19.34 17.44
CA VAL A 377 -46.89 -20.80 17.61
C VAL A 377 -45.84 -21.34 16.65
N THR A 378 -45.25 -22.50 16.97
CA THR A 378 -44.19 -23.11 16.16
C THR A 378 -44.76 -24.22 15.29
N VAL A 379 -44.81 -24.01 13.98
CA VAL A 379 -45.02 -25.10 13.02
C VAL A 379 -43.76 -25.97 12.98
N VAL A 380 -43.96 -27.28 13.12
CA VAL A 380 -42.89 -28.30 13.13
C VAL A 380 -43.08 -29.36 12.05
N GLY A 381 -44.22 -29.36 11.36
CA GLY A 381 -44.56 -30.38 10.41
C GLY A 381 -45.77 -30.04 9.55
N TRP A 382 -46.16 -30.99 8.70
CA TRP A 382 -47.36 -30.94 7.88
C TRP A 382 -47.85 -32.35 7.52
N ASP A 383 -49.15 -32.47 7.30
CA ASP A 383 -49.80 -33.62 6.68
C ASP A 383 -50.75 -33.11 5.59
N ASP A 384 -50.46 -33.44 4.32
CA ASP A 384 -51.29 -33.11 3.16
C ASP A 384 -52.62 -33.88 3.13
N ASN A 385 -52.77 -34.94 3.94
CA ASN A 385 -53.96 -35.79 3.98
C ASN A 385 -54.86 -35.56 5.21
N TYR A 386 -54.52 -34.60 6.08
CA TYR A 386 -55.27 -34.36 7.30
C TYR A 386 -56.71 -33.91 6.99
N SER A 387 -57.69 -34.73 7.41
CA SER A 387 -59.10 -34.65 7.04
C SER A 387 -59.74 -33.30 7.35
N ALA A 388 -60.33 -32.66 6.33
CA ALA A 388 -61.10 -31.41 6.45
C ALA A 388 -62.27 -31.52 7.46
N LYS A 389 -62.75 -32.75 7.72
CA LYS A 389 -63.83 -33.02 8.70
C LYS A 389 -63.42 -32.78 10.15
N ASN A 390 -62.12 -32.73 10.43
CA ASN A 390 -61.62 -32.46 11.78
C ASN A 390 -61.86 -31.00 12.21
N PHE A 391 -61.97 -30.05 11.27
CA PHE A 391 -62.17 -28.63 11.58
C PHE A 391 -63.65 -28.30 11.88
N ARG A 392 -63.90 -27.28 12.73
CA ARG A 392 -65.27 -26.80 12.98
C ARG A 392 -65.89 -26.23 11.70
N ALA A 393 -67.20 -26.43 11.52
CA ALA A 393 -67.93 -25.87 10.37
C ALA A 393 -67.87 -24.32 10.29
N SER A 394 -67.64 -23.64 11.42
CA SER A 394 -67.38 -22.19 11.49
C SER A 394 -66.12 -21.76 10.73
N SER A 395 -65.12 -22.63 10.64
CA SER A 395 -63.82 -22.41 9.97
C SER A 395 -63.88 -22.46 8.45
N LYS A 396 -64.92 -23.08 7.86
CA LYS A 396 -65.18 -23.13 6.40
C LYS A 396 -64.05 -23.74 5.54
N VAL A 397 -63.21 -24.60 6.13
CA VAL A 397 -62.21 -25.42 5.43
C VAL A 397 -62.90 -26.31 4.39
N LYS A 398 -62.25 -26.54 3.25
CA LYS A 398 -62.80 -27.30 2.11
C LYS A 398 -61.90 -28.42 1.62
N GLY A 399 -60.58 -28.23 1.69
CA GLY A 399 -59.58 -29.23 1.35
C GLY A 399 -58.99 -29.88 2.59
N ASP A 400 -58.54 -31.13 2.43
CA ASP A 400 -57.64 -31.77 3.38
C ASP A 400 -56.28 -31.04 3.35
N GLY A 401 -55.51 -31.19 4.44
CA GLY A 401 -54.17 -30.62 4.56
C GLY A 401 -54.01 -29.65 5.74
N ALA A 402 -53.04 -29.96 6.61
CA ALA A 402 -52.75 -29.18 7.80
C ALA A 402 -51.25 -29.09 8.12
N TRP A 403 -50.89 -28.03 8.84
CA TRP A 403 -49.65 -27.87 9.58
C TRP A 403 -49.74 -28.60 10.91
N ILE A 404 -48.65 -29.24 11.33
CA ILE A 404 -48.48 -29.80 12.69
C ILE A 404 -47.80 -28.70 13.52
N VAL A 405 -48.45 -28.27 14.60
CA VAL A 405 -48.09 -27.05 15.32
C VAL A 405 -47.87 -27.34 16.80
N LYS A 406 -46.67 -27.02 17.29
CA LYS A 406 -46.28 -27.01 18.70
C LYS A 406 -46.76 -25.71 19.34
N ASN A 407 -47.56 -25.82 20.39
CA ASN A 407 -48.07 -24.69 21.17
C ASN A 407 -47.20 -24.42 22.42
N SER A 408 -47.62 -23.48 23.26
CA SER A 408 -46.97 -23.07 24.52
C SER A 408 -47.93 -23.05 25.71
N TRP A 409 -48.94 -23.94 25.73
CA TRP A 409 -49.94 -24.07 26.81
C TRP A 409 -49.82 -25.39 27.58
N GLY A 410 -48.61 -25.95 27.68
CA GLY A 410 -48.32 -27.21 28.35
C GLY A 410 -48.76 -28.46 27.57
N THR A 411 -48.32 -29.62 28.03
CA THR A 411 -48.58 -30.93 27.40
C THR A 411 -50.02 -31.42 27.59
N GLY A 412 -50.77 -30.90 28.57
CA GLY A 412 -52.17 -31.25 28.79
C GLY A 412 -53.16 -30.62 27.79
N TRP A 413 -52.72 -29.63 27.01
CA TRP A 413 -53.56 -28.96 26.01
C TRP A 413 -53.43 -29.62 24.62
N GLY A 414 -54.51 -29.67 23.84
CA GLY A 414 -54.54 -30.24 22.50
C GLY A 414 -54.15 -31.72 22.46
N LYS A 415 -53.41 -32.12 21.42
CA LYS A 415 -52.80 -33.45 21.30
C LYS A 415 -51.38 -33.38 21.87
N SER A 416 -51.22 -33.62 23.18
CA SER A 416 -49.93 -33.58 23.88
C SER A 416 -49.16 -32.25 23.77
N GLY A 417 -49.89 -31.13 23.76
CA GLY A 417 -49.37 -29.77 23.57
C GLY A 417 -49.32 -29.30 22.10
N TYR A 418 -49.76 -30.13 21.16
CA TYR A 418 -49.80 -29.82 19.72
C TYR A 418 -51.23 -29.68 19.19
N PHE A 419 -51.36 -29.08 18.01
CA PHE A 419 -52.61 -29.03 17.25
C PHE A 419 -52.35 -28.99 15.74
N TYR A 420 -53.40 -29.23 14.96
CA TYR A 420 -53.38 -29.12 13.50
C TYR A 420 -53.97 -27.78 13.05
N MET A 421 -53.25 -27.04 12.22
CA MET A 421 -53.73 -25.78 11.62
C MET A 421 -53.95 -25.97 10.11
N SER A 422 -55.14 -25.73 9.60
CA SER A 422 -55.41 -25.92 8.15
C SER A 422 -54.53 -25.01 7.29
N TYR A 423 -54.11 -25.50 6.12
CA TYR A 423 -53.49 -24.67 5.08
C TYR A 423 -54.38 -23.48 4.64
N GLU A 424 -55.70 -23.58 4.82
CA GLU A 424 -56.69 -22.54 4.48
C GLU A 424 -56.85 -21.44 5.55
N ASP A 425 -56.12 -21.48 6.68
CA ASP A 425 -56.14 -20.40 7.67
C ASP A 425 -55.73 -19.06 7.05
N LYS A 426 -56.57 -18.03 7.22
CA LYS A 426 -56.38 -16.71 6.58
C LYS A 426 -55.83 -15.65 7.52
N SER A 427 -55.62 -15.99 8.79
CA SER A 427 -55.01 -15.12 9.79
C SER A 427 -53.50 -15.31 9.92
N VAL A 428 -52.95 -16.40 9.39
CA VAL A 428 -51.50 -16.65 9.35
C VAL A 428 -50.77 -15.51 8.64
N SER A 429 -49.83 -14.91 9.36
CA SER A 429 -48.99 -13.80 8.93
C SER A 429 -47.58 -13.97 9.49
N GLU A 430 -46.59 -13.43 8.78
CA GLU A 430 -45.17 -13.40 9.18
C GLU A 430 -44.59 -14.80 9.48
N LEU A 431 -43.86 -15.39 8.51
CA LEU A 431 -43.10 -16.62 8.73
C LEU A 431 -41.70 -16.28 9.23
N VAL A 432 -41.32 -16.77 10.41
CA VAL A 432 -39.96 -16.64 10.95
C VAL A 432 -39.35 -18.03 11.18
N ALA A 433 -38.12 -18.24 10.72
CA ALA A 433 -37.31 -19.40 11.09
C ALA A 433 -35.94 -18.91 11.53
N ALA A 434 -35.29 -19.60 12.48
CA ALA A 434 -34.03 -19.14 13.06
C ALA A 434 -33.04 -20.28 13.25
N THR A 435 -31.75 -19.93 13.30
CA THR A 435 -30.66 -20.85 13.67
C THR A 435 -29.76 -20.19 14.70
N ALA A 436 -29.24 -20.97 15.64
CA ALA A 436 -28.36 -20.52 16.71
C ALA A 436 -27.04 -21.32 16.78
N VAL A 437 -26.09 -20.82 17.55
CA VAL A 437 -24.91 -21.55 18.04
C VAL A 437 -24.77 -21.33 19.55
N ASN A 438 -24.25 -22.32 20.28
CA ASN A 438 -23.91 -22.17 21.70
C ASN A 438 -22.46 -21.67 21.89
N THR A 439 -21.58 -21.91 20.92
CA THR A 439 -20.15 -21.53 20.96
C THR A 439 -19.76 -20.75 19.70
N PRO A 440 -19.93 -19.42 19.66
CA PRO A 440 -19.49 -18.60 18.53
C PRO A 440 -17.97 -18.70 18.30
N LYS A 441 -17.55 -18.97 17.06
CA LYS A 441 -16.12 -18.95 16.67
C LYS A 441 -15.47 -17.58 16.89
N TYR A 442 -16.28 -16.53 16.74
CA TYR A 442 -15.91 -15.13 16.95
C TYR A 442 -16.75 -14.61 18.12
N SER A 443 -16.10 -14.31 19.25
CA SER A 443 -16.76 -14.02 20.53
C SER A 443 -17.24 -12.58 20.70
N ASN A 444 -16.82 -11.67 19.82
CA ASN A 444 -17.07 -10.23 19.94
C ASN A 444 -18.02 -9.81 18.81
N ASN A 445 -19.09 -9.06 19.12
CA ASN A 445 -20.06 -8.57 18.13
C ASN A 445 -20.03 -7.03 18.08
N TYR A 446 -19.62 -6.46 16.95
CA TYR A 446 -19.66 -5.01 16.70
C TYR A 446 -20.89 -4.65 15.87
N PHE A 447 -21.69 -3.73 16.38
CA PHE A 447 -22.89 -3.22 15.73
C PHE A 447 -23.25 -1.85 16.29
N TYR A 448 -24.00 -1.06 15.52
CA TYR A 448 -24.59 0.20 15.98
C TYR A 448 -26.13 0.14 16.09
N ASP A 449 -26.76 -0.93 15.60
CA ASP A 449 -28.20 -1.15 15.68
C ASP A 449 -28.56 -1.99 16.92
N GLY A 450 -28.74 -1.34 18.07
CA GLY A 450 -29.02 -1.97 19.37
C GLY A 450 -30.48 -2.09 19.74
N THR A 451 -31.39 -1.43 19.01
CA THR A 451 -32.84 -1.57 19.14
C THR A 451 -33.41 -2.55 18.11
N SER A 452 -34.66 -2.99 18.30
CA SER A 452 -35.40 -3.74 17.28
C SER A 452 -36.19 -2.86 16.31
N GLY A 453 -36.05 -1.52 16.35
CA GLY A 453 -36.81 -0.63 15.48
C GLY A 453 -36.52 -0.91 14.00
N LEU A 454 -37.53 -1.37 13.25
CA LEU A 454 -37.31 -1.89 11.89
C LEU A 454 -37.76 -0.89 10.82
N GLY A 455 -36.78 -0.23 10.20
CA GLY A 455 -36.93 0.51 8.94
C GLY A 455 -36.34 -0.26 7.77
N SER A 456 -36.53 0.26 6.55
CA SER A 456 -35.79 -0.21 5.38
C SER A 456 -35.49 0.89 4.37
N ILE A 457 -34.36 0.76 3.69
CA ILE A 457 -33.96 1.62 2.56
C ILE A 457 -33.92 0.79 1.27
N ARG A 458 -34.07 1.46 0.11
CA ARG A 458 -33.86 0.84 -1.20
C ARG A 458 -32.45 1.15 -1.68
N MET A 459 -31.69 0.09 -1.94
CA MET A 459 -30.30 0.15 -2.38
C MET A 459 -30.22 -0.46 -3.79
N TYR A 460 -30.05 0.38 -4.81
CA TYR A 460 -29.98 -0.03 -6.22
C TYR A 460 -28.62 -0.61 -6.58
N ALA A 461 -28.51 -1.30 -7.73
CA ALA A 461 -27.25 -1.88 -8.18
C ALA A 461 -26.12 -0.83 -8.27
N GLY A 462 -24.94 -1.15 -7.72
CA GLY A 462 -23.78 -0.25 -7.62
C GLY A 462 -23.76 0.65 -6.37
N GLU A 463 -24.89 0.84 -5.69
CA GLU A 463 -24.95 1.65 -4.47
C GLU A 463 -24.33 0.94 -3.28
N GLN A 464 -23.86 1.74 -2.31
CA GLN A 464 -23.06 1.26 -1.19
C GLN A 464 -23.59 1.78 0.15
N LEU A 465 -23.45 0.96 1.17
CA LEU A 465 -23.63 1.33 2.58
C LEU A 465 -22.44 0.83 3.39
N SER A 466 -22.16 1.48 4.53
CA SER A 466 -21.04 1.08 5.38
C SER A 466 -21.26 1.47 6.84
N SER A 467 -20.65 0.71 7.74
CA SER A 467 -20.40 1.13 9.13
C SER A 467 -18.90 1.16 9.39
N VAL A 468 -18.47 2.06 10.28
CA VAL A 468 -17.08 2.32 10.66
C VAL A 468 -16.91 2.03 12.14
N PHE A 469 -16.14 0.99 12.45
CA PHE A 469 -15.93 0.51 13.81
C PHE A 469 -14.50 0.76 14.28
N ARG A 470 -14.30 0.75 15.61
CA ARG A 470 -12.98 0.71 16.25
C ARG A 470 -12.76 -0.68 16.85
N ALA A 471 -11.66 -1.34 16.50
CA ALA A 471 -11.28 -2.61 17.14
C ALA A 471 -10.91 -2.38 18.62
N SER A 472 -11.84 -2.63 19.53
CA SER A 472 -11.75 -2.31 20.97
C SER A 472 -11.60 -3.55 21.86
N ALA A 473 -12.24 -4.67 21.50
CA ALA A 473 -12.35 -5.89 22.30
C ALA A 473 -11.01 -6.61 22.58
N GLY A 474 -9.97 -6.34 21.80
CA GLY A 474 -8.66 -6.97 21.95
C GLY A 474 -7.93 -6.69 23.27
N ASN A 475 -8.31 -5.64 24.02
CA ASN A 475 -7.65 -5.20 25.27
C ASN A 475 -6.10 -5.15 25.19
N GLY A 476 -5.58 -4.62 24.08
CA GLY A 476 -4.14 -4.50 23.79
C GLY A 476 -3.58 -5.61 22.89
N LYS A 477 -4.36 -6.67 22.65
CA LYS A 477 -4.07 -7.75 21.69
C LYS A 477 -4.70 -7.42 20.33
N ALA A 478 -4.36 -8.16 19.28
CA ALA A 478 -5.04 -8.02 18.00
C ALA A 478 -6.38 -8.77 17.98
N GLU A 479 -7.21 -8.48 16.99
CA GLU A 479 -8.48 -9.18 16.74
C GLU A 479 -8.45 -9.80 15.34
N SER A 480 -9.10 -10.95 15.16
CA SER A 480 -9.38 -11.52 13.84
C SER A 480 -10.88 -11.42 13.56
N LEU A 481 -11.23 -10.67 12.51
CA LEU A 481 -12.58 -10.55 11.96
C LEU A 481 -12.77 -11.64 10.91
N GLY A 482 -13.86 -12.41 10.95
CA GLY A 482 -14.15 -13.36 9.86
C GLY A 482 -15.63 -13.57 9.53
N GLU A 483 -16.54 -12.85 10.19
CA GLU A 483 -17.97 -12.89 9.88
C GLU A 483 -18.55 -11.47 9.79
N VAL A 484 -19.51 -11.30 8.88
CA VAL A 484 -20.37 -10.13 8.80
C VAL A 484 -21.83 -10.54 8.73
N THR A 485 -22.69 -9.86 9.47
CA THR A 485 -24.12 -10.11 9.49
C THR A 485 -24.83 -8.97 8.78
N LEU A 486 -25.61 -9.32 7.75
CA LEU A 486 -26.36 -8.36 6.93
C LEU A 486 -27.86 -8.69 7.02
N SER A 487 -28.69 -7.66 7.00
CA SER A 487 -30.14 -7.81 7.17
C SER A 487 -30.92 -7.16 6.03
N SER A 488 -31.89 -7.87 5.45
CA SER A 488 -32.74 -7.34 4.38
C SER A 488 -34.12 -8.01 4.35
N MET A 489 -35.15 -7.21 4.01
CA MET A 489 -36.53 -7.65 3.81
C MET A 489 -36.82 -8.11 2.37
N SER A 490 -35.80 -8.23 1.49
CA SER A 490 -35.94 -8.84 0.16
C SER A 490 -35.14 -10.15 0.06
N ALA A 491 -35.58 -11.07 -0.80
CA ALA A 491 -34.89 -12.32 -1.10
C ALA A 491 -34.00 -12.18 -2.35
N ASN A 492 -33.18 -13.20 -2.63
CA ASN A 492 -32.28 -13.28 -3.79
C ASN A 492 -31.32 -12.08 -3.95
N ASN A 493 -30.88 -11.49 -2.83
CA ASN A 493 -29.96 -10.34 -2.86
C ASN A 493 -28.54 -10.79 -3.21
N SER A 494 -27.84 -9.98 -4.00
CA SER A 494 -26.43 -10.15 -4.33
C SER A 494 -25.64 -8.96 -3.79
N TYR A 495 -24.73 -9.23 -2.86
CA TYR A 495 -23.83 -8.23 -2.29
C TYR A 495 -22.38 -8.51 -2.68
N THR A 496 -21.57 -7.47 -2.65
CA THR A 496 -20.14 -7.61 -2.37
C THR A 496 -19.77 -6.86 -1.10
N VAL A 497 -19.02 -7.51 -0.22
CA VAL A 497 -18.47 -6.95 1.02
C VAL A 497 -16.99 -6.63 0.83
N GLN A 498 -16.56 -5.46 1.29
CA GLN A 498 -15.17 -5.05 1.34
C GLN A 498 -14.83 -4.45 2.71
N VAL A 499 -13.93 -5.13 3.43
CA VAL A 499 -13.34 -4.57 4.66
C VAL A 499 -12.22 -3.60 4.27
N TYR A 500 -12.21 -2.39 4.84
CA TYR A 500 -11.04 -1.51 4.86
C TYR A 500 -10.50 -1.40 6.28
N THR A 501 -9.17 -1.42 6.41
CA THR A 501 -8.43 -1.44 7.68
C THR A 501 -7.52 -0.24 7.79
N ASN A 502 -7.29 0.27 9.01
CA ASN A 502 -6.50 1.48 9.25
C ASN A 502 -7.00 2.67 8.39
N LEU A 503 -8.27 3.02 8.57
CA LEU A 503 -8.86 4.21 7.95
C LEU A 503 -8.03 5.46 8.28
N LYS A 504 -7.89 6.35 7.30
CA LYS A 504 -7.16 7.63 7.43
C LYS A 504 -8.10 8.79 7.76
N ASP A 505 -9.36 8.63 7.37
CA ASP A 505 -10.47 9.53 7.59
C ASP A 505 -11.66 8.66 8.01
N ALA A 506 -12.34 9.02 9.10
CA ALA A 506 -13.51 8.29 9.58
C ALA A 506 -14.77 8.59 8.74
N SER A 507 -14.81 9.72 8.04
CA SER A 507 -15.91 10.13 7.16
C SER A 507 -15.85 9.51 5.75
N ASP A 508 -14.72 8.91 5.39
CA ASP A 508 -14.56 8.10 4.17
C ASP A 508 -14.26 6.64 4.56
N PRO A 509 -15.29 5.76 4.57
CA PRO A 509 -15.15 4.32 4.72
C PRO A 509 -14.13 3.65 3.80
N THR A 510 -13.74 4.26 2.67
CA THR A 510 -12.76 3.70 1.73
C THR A 510 -11.33 4.24 1.91
N SER A 511 -11.12 5.18 2.85
CA SER A 511 -9.85 5.89 3.06
C SER A 511 -8.67 5.00 3.49
N GLY A 512 -8.96 3.82 4.03
CA GLY A 512 -7.98 2.89 4.61
C GLY A 512 -7.26 1.99 3.60
N THR A 513 -6.95 0.78 4.05
CA THR A 513 -6.38 -0.31 3.24
C THR A 513 -7.44 -1.38 3.01
N PRO A 514 -7.83 -1.71 1.77
CA PRO A 514 -8.69 -2.85 1.52
C PRO A 514 -7.99 -4.13 1.99
N ALA A 515 -8.70 -4.95 2.78
CA ALA A 515 -8.13 -6.16 3.39
C ALA A 515 -7.70 -7.20 2.34
N TYR A 516 -8.49 -7.32 1.27
CA TYR A 516 -8.29 -8.19 0.12
C TYR A 516 -8.38 -7.40 -1.19
N SER A 517 -7.84 -7.94 -2.29
CA SER A 517 -7.77 -7.24 -3.59
C SER A 517 -9.07 -7.22 -4.39
N THR A 518 -10.05 -8.03 -3.99
CA THR A 518 -11.33 -8.21 -4.68
C THR A 518 -12.40 -8.40 -3.60
N PRO A 519 -13.50 -7.62 -3.62
CA PRO A 519 -14.60 -7.77 -2.68
C PRO A 519 -15.15 -9.20 -2.62
N VAL A 520 -15.60 -9.61 -1.44
CA VAL A 520 -16.19 -10.94 -1.20
C VAL A 520 -17.65 -10.92 -1.66
N SER A 521 -18.03 -11.82 -2.57
CA SER A 521 -19.41 -11.98 -2.99
C SER A 521 -20.23 -12.73 -1.94
N CYS A 522 -21.36 -12.16 -1.54
CA CYS A 522 -22.31 -12.75 -0.60
C CYS A 522 -23.69 -12.84 -1.26
N SER A 523 -24.33 -14.00 -1.23
CA SER A 523 -25.68 -14.20 -1.79
C SER A 523 -26.67 -14.53 -0.68
N GLN A 524 -27.75 -13.76 -0.59
CA GLN A 524 -28.79 -13.89 0.42
C GLN A 524 -30.08 -14.42 -0.24
N PRO A 525 -30.31 -15.75 -0.25
CA PRO A 525 -31.42 -16.36 -1.00
C PRO A 525 -32.79 -16.13 -0.35
N MET A 526 -32.86 -15.57 0.86
CA MET A 526 -34.10 -15.32 1.61
C MET A 526 -34.03 -13.97 2.30
N ALA A 527 -35.18 -13.31 2.50
CA ALA A 527 -35.26 -12.18 3.42
C ALA A 527 -34.90 -12.67 4.83
N GLY A 528 -34.29 -11.82 5.65
CA GLY A 528 -33.70 -12.27 6.91
C GLY A 528 -32.56 -11.43 7.45
N VAL A 529 -32.04 -11.89 8.59
CA VAL A 529 -30.73 -11.58 9.17
C VAL A 529 -29.82 -12.76 8.82
N MET A 530 -28.74 -12.55 8.06
CA MET A 530 -27.85 -13.64 7.63
C MET A 530 -26.37 -13.34 7.92
N THR A 531 -25.68 -14.32 8.53
CA THR A 531 -24.24 -14.25 8.81
C THR A 531 -23.43 -14.86 7.68
N PHE A 532 -22.55 -14.07 7.08
CA PHE A 532 -21.64 -14.45 6.00
C PHE A 532 -20.22 -14.65 6.50
N GLN A 533 -19.62 -15.80 6.20
CA GLN A 533 -18.19 -16.02 6.37
C GLN A 533 -17.41 -15.19 5.35
N ILE A 534 -16.37 -14.48 5.79
CA ILE A 534 -15.42 -13.79 4.92
C ILE A 534 -13.98 -14.23 5.25
N PRO A 535 -12.99 -14.03 4.34
CA PRO A 535 -11.60 -14.35 4.64
C PRO A 535 -11.12 -13.57 5.87
N GLU A 536 -10.45 -14.25 6.82
CA GLU A 536 -10.06 -13.63 8.09
C GLU A 536 -9.19 -12.37 7.88
N VAL A 537 -9.60 -11.27 8.52
CA VAL A 537 -8.94 -9.96 8.47
C VAL A 537 -8.34 -9.66 9.84
N LEU A 538 -7.03 -9.46 9.88
CA LEU A 538 -6.29 -9.13 11.10
C LEU A 538 -6.38 -7.63 11.41
N LEU A 539 -6.96 -7.30 12.58
CA LEU A 539 -7.18 -5.95 13.07
C LEU A 539 -6.21 -5.60 14.21
N SER A 540 -5.63 -4.40 14.15
CA SER A 540 -4.83 -3.85 15.25
C SER A 540 -5.74 -3.25 16.32
N GLN A 541 -5.40 -3.44 17.60
CA GLN A 541 -6.06 -2.75 18.71
C GLN A 541 -6.20 -1.24 18.44
N ASN A 542 -7.38 -0.71 18.74
CA ASN A 542 -7.80 0.69 18.60
C ASN A 542 -7.78 1.25 17.17
N SER A 543 -7.46 0.45 16.15
CA SER A 543 -7.54 0.87 14.75
C SER A 543 -8.99 1.02 14.29
N LEU A 544 -9.22 1.95 13.38
CA LEU A 544 -10.50 2.10 12.68
C LEU A 544 -10.53 1.18 11.47
N TYR A 545 -11.68 0.54 11.26
CA TYR A 545 -11.98 -0.30 10.11
C TYR A 545 -13.43 -0.07 9.65
N SER A 546 -13.73 -0.38 8.39
CA SER A 546 -15.07 -0.25 7.82
C SER A 546 -15.52 -1.53 7.15
N ILE A 547 -16.84 -1.71 7.03
CA ILE A 547 -17.47 -2.77 6.25
C ILE A 547 -18.28 -2.12 5.13
N VAL A 548 -17.70 -2.02 3.94
CA VAL A 548 -18.42 -1.50 2.76
C VAL A 548 -19.21 -2.64 2.12
N VAL A 549 -20.54 -2.52 2.12
CA VAL A 549 -21.48 -3.43 1.47
C VAL A 549 -21.99 -2.76 0.21
N THR A 550 -21.90 -3.43 -0.93
CA THR A 550 -22.31 -2.91 -2.25
C THR A 550 -23.32 -3.85 -2.89
N ASN A 551 -24.37 -3.31 -3.53
CA ASN A 551 -25.31 -4.13 -4.28
C ASN A 551 -24.66 -4.56 -5.59
N ALA A 552 -24.41 -5.85 -5.72
CA ALA A 552 -23.60 -6.45 -6.78
C ALA A 552 -24.42 -6.88 -8.02
N GLY A 553 -25.70 -6.49 -8.13
CA GLY A 553 -26.49 -6.67 -9.34
C GLY A 553 -28.00 -6.92 -9.14
N SER A 554 -28.50 -6.93 -7.91
CA SER A 554 -29.94 -6.99 -7.65
C SER A 554 -30.61 -5.66 -8.06
N THR A 555 -31.78 -5.72 -8.71
CA THR A 555 -32.50 -4.52 -9.22
C THR A 555 -32.63 -3.43 -8.15
N TYR A 556 -33.09 -3.82 -6.96
CA TYR A 556 -32.88 -3.10 -5.71
C TYR A 556 -32.86 -4.13 -4.57
N ILE A 557 -32.30 -3.74 -3.43
CA ILE A 557 -32.34 -4.50 -2.18
C ILE A 557 -33.14 -3.67 -1.17
N LYS A 558 -34.10 -4.27 -0.47
CA LYS A 558 -34.85 -3.66 0.65
C LYS A 558 -34.02 -3.88 1.92
N TYR A 559 -32.94 -3.12 2.07
CA TYR A 559 -31.96 -3.31 3.15
C TYR A 559 -32.54 -2.85 4.49
N CYS A 560 -32.34 -3.63 5.56
CA CYS A 560 -32.86 -3.29 6.87
C CYS A 560 -32.01 -2.19 7.51
N VAL A 561 -32.68 -1.17 8.03
CA VAL A 561 -32.07 -0.14 8.86
C VAL A 561 -32.77 -0.12 10.21
N GLU A 562 -32.06 0.36 11.21
CA GLU A 562 -32.66 0.87 12.43
C GLU A 562 -33.09 2.32 12.23
N ALA A 563 -34.25 2.67 12.79
CA ALA A 563 -34.83 4.00 12.83
C ALA A 563 -35.79 4.12 14.03
N GLU A 564 -36.13 5.35 14.42
CA GLU A 564 -37.18 5.59 15.41
C GLU A 564 -38.54 5.11 14.88
N VAL A 565 -39.22 4.25 15.64
CA VAL A 565 -40.52 3.67 15.24
C VAL A 565 -41.35 3.25 16.46
N SER A 566 -42.67 3.32 16.36
CA SER A 566 -43.62 2.87 17.38
C SER A 566 -44.70 1.98 16.76
N TYR A 567 -44.94 0.84 17.40
CA TYR A 567 -45.96 -0.15 17.02
C TYR A 567 -47.16 -0.13 17.99
N GLY A 568 -47.27 0.90 18.84
CA GLY A 568 -48.31 1.06 19.85
C GLY A 568 -48.01 0.29 21.14
N TRP A 569 -47.82 -1.03 21.06
CA TRP A 569 -47.46 -1.88 22.20
C TRP A 569 -45.97 -1.77 22.59
N CYS A 570 -45.11 -1.37 21.65
CA CYS A 570 -43.72 -1.00 21.92
C CYS A 570 -43.26 0.18 21.04
N SER A 571 -42.16 0.81 21.45
CA SER A 571 -41.47 1.86 20.68
C SER A 571 -39.96 1.74 20.81
N PHE A 572 -39.25 2.11 19.75
CA PHE A 572 -37.80 2.06 19.64
C PHE A 572 -37.24 3.45 19.37
N SER A 573 -36.26 3.86 20.18
CA SER A 573 -35.59 5.16 20.09
C SER A 573 -34.07 4.92 20.02
N PRO A 574 -33.49 4.82 18.81
CA PRO A 574 -32.07 4.59 18.63
C PRO A 574 -31.24 5.88 18.80
N SER A 575 -30.02 5.75 19.31
CA SER A 575 -29.05 6.83 19.45
C SER A 575 -28.10 6.85 18.24
N ILE A 576 -28.60 7.37 17.12
CA ILE A 576 -27.85 7.41 15.86
C ILE A 576 -26.78 8.50 15.92
N VAL A 577 -25.49 8.12 15.90
CA VAL A 577 -24.36 9.06 16.08
C VAL A 577 -23.62 9.29 14.77
N SER A 578 -23.27 10.55 14.50
CA SER A 578 -22.42 10.93 13.37
C SER A 578 -21.08 10.19 13.37
N GLY A 579 -20.59 9.84 12.17
CA GLY A 579 -19.31 9.18 11.95
C GLY A 579 -19.33 7.66 12.10
N GLN A 580 -20.47 7.06 12.45
CA GLN A 580 -20.61 5.61 12.63
C GLN A 580 -21.02 4.87 11.36
N SER A 581 -21.95 5.42 10.58
CA SER A 581 -22.51 4.75 9.41
C SER A 581 -22.75 5.71 8.23
N PHE A 582 -22.64 5.18 7.02
CA PHE A 582 -22.59 5.97 5.79
C PHE A 582 -23.32 5.31 4.64
N LEU A 583 -23.82 6.14 3.73
CA LEU A 583 -24.55 5.76 2.51
C LEU A 583 -23.90 6.43 1.28
N ARG A 584 -23.92 5.75 0.13
CA ARG A 584 -23.40 6.29 -1.14
C ARG A 584 -24.27 5.79 -2.31
N TYR A 585 -25.01 6.72 -2.89
CA TYR A 585 -25.93 6.47 -4.01
C TYR A 585 -25.25 6.70 -5.36
N ASN A 586 -25.77 6.10 -6.43
CA ASN A 586 -25.18 6.25 -7.77
C ASN A 586 -25.17 7.70 -8.31
N ALA A 587 -26.02 8.58 -7.77
CA ALA A 587 -26.09 9.98 -8.13
C ALA A 587 -25.00 10.85 -7.45
N GLU A 588 -24.33 10.33 -6.42
CA GLU A 588 -23.43 11.08 -5.54
C GLU A 588 -22.09 10.35 -5.40
N ASP A 589 -21.00 10.97 -5.86
CA ASP A 589 -19.67 10.33 -5.84
C ASP A 589 -19.02 10.34 -4.43
N THR A 590 -19.76 10.80 -3.41
CA THR A 590 -19.31 11.01 -2.02
C THR A 590 -20.10 10.18 -1.03
N TRP A 591 -19.46 9.82 0.09
CA TRP A 591 -20.16 9.24 1.24
C TRP A 591 -20.97 10.30 1.98
N MET A 592 -22.20 9.96 2.35
CA MET A 592 -23.09 10.74 3.22
C MET A 592 -23.14 10.07 4.59
N ASP A 593 -23.13 10.84 5.67
CA ASP A 593 -23.35 10.31 7.03
C ASP A 593 -24.83 9.92 7.19
N ALA A 594 -25.09 8.70 7.68
CA ALA A 594 -26.45 8.16 7.79
C ALA A 594 -27.31 8.89 8.84
N VAL A 595 -26.68 9.68 9.73
CA VAL A 595 -27.40 10.56 10.67
C VAL A 595 -28.08 11.74 9.97
N GLU A 596 -27.59 12.19 8.81
CA GLU A 596 -28.10 13.38 8.10
C GLU A 596 -29.41 13.12 7.33
N PHE A 597 -29.87 11.86 7.30
CA PHE A 597 -31.12 11.47 6.66
C PHE A 597 -32.33 11.85 7.52
N ASN A 598 -33.52 11.89 6.92
CA ASN A 598 -34.76 12.18 7.61
C ASN A 598 -35.84 11.11 7.28
N PRO A 599 -36.18 10.21 8.21
CA PRO A 599 -35.54 10.03 9.53
C PRO A 599 -34.06 9.61 9.40
N SER A 600 -33.28 9.87 10.44
CA SER A 600 -31.91 9.34 10.56
C SER A 600 -31.96 7.82 10.63
N VAL A 601 -30.95 7.13 10.09
CA VAL A 601 -30.94 5.65 10.00
C VAL A 601 -29.59 5.04 10.33
N THR A 602 -29.59 3.88 10.96
CA THR A 602 -28.39 3.02 11.11
C THR A 602 -28.55 1.77 10.25
N PRO A 603 -27.71 1.54 9.21
CA PRO A 603 -27.70 0.27 8.50
C PRO A 603 -27.41 -0.89 9.44
N ARG A 604 -28.25 -1.94 9.41
CA ARG A 604 -28.04 -3.14 10.20
C ARG A 604 -26.89 -3.96 9.60
N ILE A 605 -25.67 -3.62 9.99
CA ILE A 605 -24.43 -4.33 9.71
C ILE A 605 -23.83 -4.73 11.05
N LYS A 606 -23.60 -6.03 11.26
CA LYS A 606 -22.84 -6.52 12.41
C LYS A 606 -21.57 -7.23 11.97
N VAL A 607 -20.58 -7.27 12.85
CA VAL A 607 -19.25 -7.83 12.55
C VAL A 607 -18.80 -8.67 13.73
N HIS A 608 -18.47 -9.94 13.47
CA HIS A 608 -17.95 -10.80 14.53
C HIS A 608 -16.42 -10.91 14.45
N THR A 609 -15.76 -10.64 15.57
CA THR A 609 -14.31 -10.80 15.74
C THR A 609 -13.98 -11.74 16.90
N ARG A 610 -12.76 -12.26 16.92
CA ARG A 610 -12.18 -12.97 18.08
C ARG A 610 -10.93 -12.25 18.54
N THR A 611 -10.80 -12.06 19.85
CA THR A 611 -9.56 -11.55 20.45
C THR A 611 -8.44 -12.59 20.36
N LEU A 612 -7.27 -12.17 19.89
CA LEU A 612 -6.11 -13.03 19.69
C LEU A 612 -5.22 -13.09 20.93
N SER A 613 -4.30 -14.05 20.97
CA SER A 613 -3.37 -14.23 22.09
C SER A 613 -2.35 -13.09 22.27
N SER A 614 -2.08 -12.30 21.23
CA SER A 614 -1.06 -11.25 21.23
C SER A 614 -1.36 -10.13 20.24
N ALA A 615 -0.64 -9.01 20.37
CA ALA A 615 -0.69 -7.92 19.39
C ALA A 615 -0.07 -8.33 18.04
N ALA A 616 -0.68 -7.88 16.95
CA ALA A 616 -0.19 -8.05 15.59
C ALA A 616 0.59 -6.80 15.14
N ARG A 617 1.85 -6.97 14.76
CA ARG A 617 2.73 -5.93 14.22
C ARG A 617 3.59 -6.52 13.12
N MET A 618 3.82 -5.76 12.06
CA MET A 618 4.86 -6.03 11.07
C MET A 618 6.08 -5.15 11.40
N GLN A 619 7.28 -5.67 11.20
CA GLN A 619 8.54 -4.98 11.47
C GLN A 619 9.51 -5.08 10.29
N LEU A 620 10.44 -4.12 10.20
CA LEU A 620 11.51 -4.07 9.21
C LEU A 620 12.85 -3.80 9.88
N SER A 621 13.92 -4.38 9.35
CA SER A 621 15.30 -4.19 9.83
C SER A 621 15.85 -2.76 9.71
N SER A 622 15.13 -1.83 9.07
CA SER A 622 15.47 -0.40 8.98
C SER A 622 14.22 0.40 8.57
N SER A 623 13.97 1.54 9.22
CA SER A 623 12.90 2.48 8.84
C SER A 623 13.33 3.53 7.78
N GLU A 624 14.62 3.81 7.65
CA GLU A 624 15.19 4.60 6.57
C GLU A 624 16.54 4.03 6.10
N ILE A 625 16.79 4.04 4.78
CA ILE A 625 18.08 3.68 4.18
C ILE A 625 18.49 4.68 3.10
N SER A 626 19.78 4.95 2.99
CA SER A 626 20.39 5.67 1.86
C SER A 626 21.20 4.69 1.02
N LEU A 627 20.94 4.67 -0.29
CA LEU A 627 21.63 3.83 -1.27
C LEU A 627 22.16 4.68 -2.43
N TYR A 628 23.17 4.21 -3.15
CA TYR A 628 23.50 4.78 -4.46
C TYR A 628 22.77 4.04 -5.58
N SER A 629 22.57 4.69 -6.73
CA SER A 629 22.07 3.99 -7.92
C SER A 629 22.96 2.80 -8.29
N GLY A 630 22.31 1.66 -8.55
CA GLY A 630 22.93 0.37 -8.81
C GLY A 630 23.13 -0.48 -7.55
N ASP A 631 23.00 0.08 -6.35
CA ASP A 631 23.17 -0.67 -5.11
C ASP A 631 21.95 -1.56 -4.82
N GLN A 632 22.22 -2.69 -4.17
CA GLN A 632 21.19 -3.57 -3.59
C GLN A 632 21.38 -3.67 -2.08
N LYS A 633 20.26 -3.72 -1.34
CA LYS A 633 20.24 -4.00 0.10
C LYS A 633 19.01 -4.82 0.44
N THR A 634 19.19 -5.92 1.16
CA THR A 634 18.07 -6.68 1.74
C THR A 634 17.52 -5.95 2.96
N LEU A 635 16.20 -5.79 3.00
CA LEU A 635 15.45 -5.50 4.21
C LEU A 635 14.87 -6.82 4.72
N ASN A 636 15.13 -7.15 5.99
CA ASN A 636 14.48 -8.28 6.63
C ASN A 636 13.16 -7.81 7.23
N ALA A 637 12.10 -8.58 7.03
CA ALA A 637 10.80 -8.36 7.64
C ALA A 637 10.50 -9.49 8.63
N SER A 638 9.70 -9.18 9.65
CA SER A 638 9.23 -10.14 10.66
C SER A 638 7.88 -9.69 11.20
N ALA A 639 6.94 -10.62 11.36
CA ALA A 639 5.70 -10.37 12.09
C ALA A 639 5.84 -10.77 13.57
N THR A 640 5.00 -10.19 14.44
CA THR A 640 4.86 -10.65 15.84
C THR A 640 3.94 -11.88 15.98
N ARG A 641 3.35 -12.36 14.88
CA ARG A 641 2.44 -13.51 14.84
C ARG A 641 2.77 -14.41 13.64
N SER A 642 2.98 -15.70 13.90
CA SER A 642 3.38 -16.70 12.91
C SER A 642 2.38 -16.85 11.75
N GLU A 643 1.09 -16.66 12.00
CA GLU A 643 0.02 -16.69 10.98
C GLU A 643 0.18 -15.62 9.88
N MET A 644 0.82 -14.49 10.18
CA MET A 644 1.11 -13.44 9.19
C MET A 644 2.25 -13.89 8.27
N ASP A 645 3.32 -14.45 8.85
CA ASP A 645 4.50 -14.93 8.10
C ASP A 645 4.15 -16.19 7.28
N ALA A 646 3.35 -17.11 7.84
CA ALA A 646 2.86 -18.31 7.17
C ALA A 646 1.97 -18.00 5.95
N SER A 647 1.23 -16.89 5.96
CA SER A 647 0.50 -16.41 4.78
C SER A 647 1.43 -15.97 3.63
N GLY A 648 2.69 -15.67 3.95
CA GLY A 648 3.71 -15.11 3.08
C GLY A 648 3.75 -13.58 3.12
N ILE A 649 4.95 -13.01 3.21
CA ILE A 649 5.16 -11.56 3.22
C ILE A 649 5.11 -11.00 1.79
N VAL A 650 4.28 -9.99 1.57
CA VAL A 650 4.19 -9.20 0.33
C VAL A 650 5.02 -7.94 0.47
N TRP A 651 5.66 -7.52 -0.62
CA TRP A 651 6.49 -6.32 -0.69
C TRP A 651 6.03 -5.40 -1.82
N GLU A 652 5.89 -4.11 -1.54
CA GLU A 652 5.54 -3.07 -2.53
C GLU A 652 6.47 -1.85 -2.44
N SER A 653 6.55 -1.07 -3.52
CA SER A 653 7.32 0.19 -3.59
C SER A 653 6.43 1.29 -4.13
N SER A 654 6.46 2.45 -3.47
CA SER A 654 5.73 3.65 -3.91
C SER A 654 6.25 4.23 -5.23
N ASP A 655 7.48 3.89 -5.65
CA ASP A 655 8.06 4.35 -6.92
C ASP A 655 9.13 3.35 -7.40
N THR A 656 8.69 2.35 -8.19
CA THR A 656 9.56 1.32 -8.78
C THR A 656 10.57 1.85 -9.79
N SER A 657 10.49 3.13 -10.19
CA SER A 657 11.50 3.82 -11.00
C SER A 657 12.66 4.36 -10.17
N VAL A 658 12.42 4.66 -8.88
CA VAL A 658 13.45 5.10 -7.91
C VAL A 658 14.06 3.89 -7.22
N ALA A 659 13.25 3.04 -6.57
CA ALA A 659 13.69 1.81 -5.92
C ALA A 659 12.67 0.70 -6.14
N ALA A 660 13.11 -0.48 -6.57
CA ALA A 660 12.27 -1.67 -6.66
C ALA A 660 12.62 -2.65 -5.53
N VAL A 661 11.65 -3.46 -5.12
CA VAL A 661 11.83 -4.54 -4.14
C VAL A 661 11.29 -5.84 -4.75
N ASN A 662 11.91 -6.97 -4.43
CA ASN A 662 11.43 -8.30 -4.84
C ASN A 662 10.72 -9.01 -3.67
N GLY A 663 10.17 -10.21 -3.90
CA GLY A 663 9.48 -10.99 -2.88
C GLY A 663 10.35 -11.42 -1.68
N SER A 664 11.68 -11.29 -1.76
CA SER A 664 12.62 -11.61 -0.68
C SER A 664 13.21 -10.35 -0.01
N GLY A 665 12.55 -9.20 -0.11
CA GLY A 665 12.97 -7.96 0.56
C GLY A 665 14.23 -7.29 -0.01
N VAL A 666 14.76 -7.74 -1.17
CA VAL A 666 15.94 -7.14 -1.79
C VAL A 666 15.57 -5.85 -2.53
N VAL A 667 15.91 -4.72 -1.92
CA VAL A 667 15.72 -3.39 -2.49
C VAL A 667 16.85 -3.11 -3.49
N THR A 668 16.50 -2.84 -4.74
CA THR A 668 17.40 -2.40 -5.82
C THR A 668 17.19 -0.92 -6.09
N ALA A 669 18.21 -0.11 -5.82
CA ALA A 669 18.22 1.33 -6.09
C ALA A 669 18.44 1.61 -7.58
N LYS A 670 17.45 2.19 -8.25
CA LYS A 670 17.48 2.48 -9.70
C LYS A 670 17.88 3.93 -9.97
N ASN A 671 16.96 4.88 -9.77
CA ASN A 671 17.19 6.29 -10.11
C ASN A 671 17.16 7.19 -8.87
N PRO A 672 17.90 8.31 -8.86
CA PRO A 672 17.91 9.25 -7.73
C PRO A 672 16.52 9.80 -7.38
N GLY A 673 16.22 9.83 -6.08
CA GLY A 673 14.92 10.22 -5.55
C GLY A 673 14.63 9.54 -4.22
N THR A 674 13.37 9.60 -3.79
CA THR A 674 12.87 8.90 -2.60
C THR A 674 11.71 7.99 -2.99
N ALA A 675 11.71 6.77 -2.45
CA ALA A 675 10.59 5.83 -2.54
C ALA A 675 10.37 5.20 -1.16
N THR A 676 9.13 4.84 -0.84
CA THR A 676 8.80 4.06 0.36
C THR A 676 8.63 2.61 -0.04
N ILE A 677 9.38 1.72 0.60
CA ILE A 677 9.18 0.28 0.54
C ILE A 677 8.24 -0.12 1.67
N THR A 678 7.27 -0.98 1.41
CA THR A 678 6.27 -1.43 2.39
C THR A 678 6.18 -2.95 2.36
N CYS A 679 6.00 -3.59 3.52
CA CYS A 679 5.70 -5.00 3.62
C CYS A 679 4.50 -5.28 4.55
N TYR A 680 3.82 -6.41 4.33
CA TYR A 680 2.68 -6.91 5.10
C TYR A 680 2.47 -8.41 4.83
N GLY A 681 1.77 -9.12 5.74
CA GLY A 681 1.29 -10.49 5.47
C GLY A 681 0.06 -10.47 4.56
N LYS A 682 -0.16 -11.52 3.75
CA LYS A 682 -1.31 -11.57 2.81
C LYS A 682 -2.67 -11.46 3.50
N ASN A 683 -2.82 -12.06 4.68
CA ASN A 683 -4.04 -12.00 5.53
C ASN A 683 -4.11 -10.74 6.41
N ALA A 684 -3.07 -9.90 6.39
CA ALA A 684 -2.88 -8.78 7.32
C ALA A 684 -2.47 -7.51 6.57
N ARG A 685 -3.10 -7.23 5.40
CA ARG A 685 -2.72 -6.14 4.50
C ARG A 685 -2.74 -4.76 5.16
N GLY A 686 -3.59 -4.54 6.16
CA GLY A 686 -3.59 -3.32 6.98
C GLY A 686 -2.33 -3.16 7.82
N ILE A 687 -1.79 -4.27 8.36
CA ILE A 687 -0.68 -4.27 9.31
C ILE A 687 0.65 -4.27 8.56
N ARG A 688 1.18 -3.06 8.39
CA ARG A 688 2.30 -2.76 7.50
C ARG A 688 3.52 -2.25 8.26
N ALA A 689 4.71 -2.57 7.75
CA ALA A 689 5.94 -1.84 8.08
C ALA A 689 6.45 -1.10 6.84
N THR A 690 7.07 0.06 7.04
CA THR A 690 7.60 0.88 5.94
C THR A 690 9.08 1.24 6.13
N CYS A 691 9.80 1.36 5.01
CA CYS A 691 11.16 1.83 4.96
C CYS A 691 11.31 2.91 3.89
N LYS A 692 11.76 4.10 4.28
CA LYS A 692 12.06 5.21 3.37
C LYS A 692 13.42 5.00 2.71
N VAL A 693 13.44 4.87 1.39
CA VAL A 693 14.64 4.64 0.59
C VAL A 693 15.03 5.90 -0.16
N THR A 694 16.18 6.48 0.19
CA THR A 694 16.75 7.65 -0.51
C THR A 694 17.88 7.19 -1.43
N VAL A 695 17.67 7.31 -2.75
CA VAL A 695 18.65 6.94 -3.79
C VAL A 695 19.47 8.16 -4.21
N LYS A 696 20.80 8.02 -4.18
CA LYS A 696 21.78 9.09 -4.43
C LYS A 696 22.67 8.76 -5.64
N LEU A 697 23.30 9.78 -6.23
CA LEU A 697 24.34 9.59 -7.25
C LEU A 697 25.72 9.47 -6.62
N ARG A 698 26.54 8.54 -7.13
CA ARG A 698 27.96 8.43 -6.77
C ARG A 698 28.73 9.65 -7.29
N GLN A 699 29.83 9.99 -6.64
CA GLN A 699 30.77 11.02 -7.11
C GLN A 699 31.36 10.60 -8.47
N THR A 700 31.49 11.56 -9.41
CA THR A 700 32.17 11.29 -10.68
C THR A 700 33.68 11.11 -10.46
N THR A 701 34.25 9.99 -10.91
CA THR A 701 35.66 9.64 -10.71
C THR A 701 36.41 9.47 -12.04
N GLY A 702 37.75 9.30 -11.96
CA GLY A 702 38.58 9.01 -13.13
C GLY A 702 38.73 10.18 -14.12
N VAL A 703 38.53 11.42 -13.65
CA VAL A 703 38.69 12.63 -14.47
C VAL A 703 40.16 12.78 -14.89
N LYS A 704 40.42 12.71 -16.20
CA LYS A 704 41.78 12.72 -16.77
C LYS A 704 41.87 13.58 -18.03
N LEU A 705 43.06 14.15 -18.24
CA LEU A 705 43.41 14.89 -19.45
C LEU A 705 43.63 13.92 -20.62
N VAL A 706 42.87 14.07 -21.70
CA VAL A 706 43.01 13.28 -22.95
C VAL A 706 44.00 13.95 -23.89
N SER A 707 43.88 15.27 -24.09
CA SER A 707 44.81 16.05 -24.91
C SER A 707 44.71 17.55 -24.61
N LYS A 708 45.77 18.29 -24.90
CA LYS A 708 45.81 19.77 -24.81
C LYS A 708 46.43 20.38 -26.05
N ALA A 709 45.94 21.55 -26.42
CA ALA A 709 46.40 22.39 -27.52
C ALA A 709 46.20 23.87 -27.16
N PHE A 710 46.66 24.76 -28.03
CA PHE A 710 46.66 26.20 -27.76
C PHE A 710 45.25 26.80 -27.60
N ASN A 711 44.23 26.18 -28.20
CA ASN A 711 42.83 26.59 -28.17
C ASN A 711 41.88 25.44 -27.78
N ARG A 712 42.40 24.36 -27.18
CA ARG A 712 41.57 23.23 -26.79
C ARG A 712 42.13 22.43 -25.63
N ILE A 713 41.30 22.07 -24.66
CA ILE A 713 41.58 21.06 -23.64
C ILE A 713 40.51 19.98 -23.75
N ARG A 714 40.91 18.71 -23.91
CA ARG A 714 39.98 17.56 -23.97
C ARG A 714 40.15 16.70 -22.72
N ILE A 715 39.05 16.44 -22.02
CA ILE A 715 39.00 15.70 -20.75
C ILE A 715 38.03 14.52 -20.87
N SER A 716 38.22 13.49 -20.03
CA SER A 716 37.35 12.31 -19.95
C SER A 716 37.17 11.89 -18.50
N TRP A 717 36.08 11.17 -18.20
CA TRP A 717 35.76 10.66 -16.86
C TRP A 717 35.20 9.23 -16.95
N LYS A 718 34.99 8.56 -15.80
CA LYS A 718 34.26 7.27 -15.75
C LYS A 718 32.76 7.52 -15.75
N ALA A 719 32.00 6.62 -16.38
CA ALA A 719 30.55 6.62 -16.30
C ALA A 719 30.06 6.42 -14.85
N VAL A 720 28.95 7.06 -14.49
CA VAL A 720 28.29 6.95 -13.19
C VAL A 720 26.91 6.32 -13.41
N PRO A 721 26.61 5.15 -12.81
CA PRO A 721 25.28 4.54 -12.89
C PRO A 721 24.17 5.49 -12.40
N GLY A 722 23.00 5.41 -13.05
CA GLY A 722 21.79 6.16 -12.69
C GLY A 722 21.78 7.66 -12.95
N CYS A 723 22.85 8.25 -13.48
CA CYS A 723 22.77 9.62 -13.99
C CYS A 723 22.23 9.62 -15.42
N ASN A 724 21.50 10.66 -15.82
CA ASN A 724 21.11 10.88 -17.21
C ASN A 724 21.88 12.02 -17.88
N ARG A 725 22.64 12.80 -17.09
CA ARG A 725 23.46 13.93 -17.57
C ARG A 725 24.75 14.09 -16.76
N TYR A 726 25.72 14.82 -17.31
CA TYR A 726 26.87 15.37 -16.59
C TYR A 726 26.93 16.89 -16.76
N ALA A 727 27.01 17.62 -15.64
CA ALA A 727 27.32 19.04 -15.64
C ALA A 727 28.84 19.26 -15.50
N ILE A 728 29.41 20.02 -16.43
CA ILE A 728 30.85 20.27 -16.51
C ILE A 728 31.12 21.71 -16.08
N TYR A 729 31.98 21.87 -15.07
CA TYR A 729 32.34 23.16 -14.49
C TYR A 729 33.82 23.44 -14.72
N ARG A 730 34.15 24.71 -14.93
CA ARG A 730 35.52 25.20 -15.13
C ARG A 730 35.79 26.39 -14.23
N TRP A 731 36.97 26.40 -13.62
CA TRP A 731 37.56 27.53 -12.91
C TRP A 731 38.73 28.08 -13.71
N ASP A 732 38.88 29.41 -13.75
CA ASP A 732 40.06 30.09 -14.32
C ASP A 732 41.19 30.28 -13.30
N GLU A 733 42.28 30.95 -13.69
CA GLU A 733 43.45 31.22 -12.83
C GLU A 733 43.16 32.20 -11.68
N SER A 734 42.03 32.93 -11.74
CA SER A 734 41.55 33.83 -10.68
C SER A 734 40.55 33.15 -9.73
N GLY A 735 40.19 31.88 -9.98
CA GLY A 735 39.22 31.14 -9.19
C GLY A 735 37.76 31.34 -9.62
N ASN A 736 37.47 32.10 -10.68
CA ASN A 736 36.10 32.31 -11.13
C ASN A 736 35.54 31.04 -11.76
N SER A 737 34.39 30.57 -11.27
CA SER A 737 33.76 29.35 -11.75
C SER A 737 32.69 29.61 -12.80
N LYS A 738 32.55 28.70 -13.78
CA LYS A 738 31.44 28.71 -14.76
C LYS A 738 31.02 27.29 -15.10
N LYS A 739 29.70 27.04 -15.15
CA LYS A 739 29.14 25.84 -15.80
C LYS A 739 29.35 25.98 -17.31
N MET A 740 30.18 25.12 -17.90
CA MET A 740 30.54 25.18 -19.31
C MET A 740 29.45 24.57 -20.19
N THR A 741 28.91 23.42 -19.79
CA THR A 741 27.84 22.72 -20.51
C THR A 741 27.21 21.64 -19.64
N THR A 742 26.14 21.04 -20.14
CA THR A 742 25.58 19.78 -19.65
C THR A 742 25.49 18.82 -20.82
N VAL A 743 26.07 17.63 -20.68
CA VAL A 743 26.03 16.55 -21.68
C VAL A 743 25.17 15.39 -21.18
N THR A 744 24.73 14.51 -22.08
CA THR A 744 24.00 13.26 -21.77
C THR A 744 24.92 12.20 -21.14
N ALA A 745 24.36 11.19 -20.49
CA ALA A 745 25.13 10.22 -19.68
C ALA A 745 26.01 9.24 -20.48
N ASP A 746 25.75 9.07 -21.78
CA ASP A 746 26.61 8.35 -22.73
C ASP A 746 27.92 9.12 -23.03
N VAL A 747 27.91 10.44 -22.86
CA VAL A 747 29.09 11.29 -23.10
C VAL A 747 30.02 11.25 -21.89
N VAL A 748 31.11 10.49 -22.01
CA VAL A 748 32.18 10.39 -21.00
C VAL A 748 33.47 11.14 -21.40
N THR A 749 33.42 11.97 -22.45
CA THR A 749 34.55 12.78 -22.94
C THR A 749 34.06 14.08 -23.55
N TRP A 750 34.67 15.20 -23.16
CA TRP A 750 34.30 16.54 -23.65
C TRP A 750 35.54 17.39 -23.95
N GLN A 751 35.38 18.45 -24.73
CA GLN A 751 36.44 19.39 -25.08
C GLN A 751 36.04 20.85 -24.85
N ASP A 752 36.85 21.58 -24.10
CA ASP A 752 36.76 23.03 -23.96
C ASP A 752 37.53 23.68 -25.12
N THR A 753 36.83 24.41 -25.98
CA THR A 753 37.41 25.22 -27.07
C THR A 753 37.47 26.72 -26.75
N ALA A 754 36.96 27.14 -25.58
CA ALA A 754 36.94 28.52 -25.11
C ALA A 754 38.13 28.85 -24.19
N VAL A 755 39.24 28.09 -24.31
CA VAL A 755 40.46 28.26 -23.52
C VAL A 755 41.41 29.29 -24.15
N LYS A 756 41.93 30.21 -23.32
CA LYS A 756 43.00 31.14 -23.73
C LYS A 756 44.35 30.44 -23.68
N THR A 757 45.16 30.63 -24.73
CA THR A 757 46.52 30.07 -24.81
C THR A 757 47.39 30.68 -23.71
N GLY A 758 48.03 29.87 -22.89
CA GLY A 758 48.86 30.30 -21.77
C GLY A 758 48.15 30.30 -20.43
N SER A 759 46.81 30.16 -20.41
CA SER A 759 46.02 30.05 -19.17
C SER A 759 45.83 28.59 -18.75
N THR A 760 45.75 28.41 -17.43
CA THR A 760 45.48 27.15 -16.74
C THR A 760 44.02 27.14 -16.32
N TYR A 761 43.31 26.05 -16.59
CA TYR A 761 41.92 25.86 -16.23
C TYR A 761 41.77 24.62 -15.38
N THR A 762 40.96 24.71 -14.32
CA THR A 762 40.61 23.58 -13.47
C THR A 762 39.21 23.13 -13.79
N TYR A 763 39.01 21.83 -13.99
CA TYR A 763 37.72 21.24 -14.34
C TYR A 763 37.20 20.33 -13.22
N ARG A 764 35.89 20.37 -12.97
CA ARG A 764 35.17 19.37 -12.18
C ARG A 764 33.90 18.94 -12.91
N ILE A 765 33.54 17.68 -12.78
CA ILE A 765 32.33 17.10 -13.36
C ILE A 765 31.40 16.65 -12.24
N ARG A 766 30.10 16.90 -12.41
CA ARG A 766 29.03 16.37 -11.55
C ARG A 766 28.11 15.50 -12.39
N ALA A 767 27.94 14.24 -12.03
CA ALA A 767 26.80 13.45 -12.48
C ALA A 767 25.49 14.09 -12.00
N SER A 768 24.46 14.11 -12.85
CA SER A 768 23.14 14.61 -12.50
C SER A 768 22.00 13.77 -13.08
N TYR A 769 20.85 13.86 -12.42
CA TYR A 769 19.62 13.22 -12.85
C TYR A 769 18.49 14.27 -12.89
N VAL A 770 17.92 14.44 -14.08
CA VAL A 770 16.75 15.30 -14.31
C VAL A 770 15.53 14.42 -14.49
N ARG A 771 14.53 14.56 -13.62
CA ARG A 771 13.21 13.94 -13.75
C ARG A 771 12.24 15.00 -14.28
N SER A 772 11.36 14.66 -15.22
CA SER A 772 10.46 15.63 -15.85
C SER A 772 9.66 16.42 -14.80
N GLY A 773 9.60 17.75 -14.96
CA GLY A 773 8.95 18.66 -14.01
C GLY A 773 9.57 18.81 -12.62
N LYS A 774 10.69 18.15 -12.28
CA LYS A 774 11.29 18.17 -10.92
C LYS A 774 12.70 18.76 -10.89
N LYS A 775 13.11 19.25 -9.70
CA LYS A 775 14.46 19.76 -9.43
C LYS A 775 15.54 18.72 -9.81
N THR A 776 16.64 19.19 -10.41
CA THR A 776 17.76 18.31 -10.80
C THR A 776 18.53 17.83 -9.57
N VAL A 777 18.70 16.52 -9.45
CA VAL A 777 19.54 15.91 -8.41
C VAL A 777 20.99 15.85 -8.92
N TYR A 778 21.95 16.23 -8.08
CA TYR A 778 23.38 16.21 -8.42
C TYR A 778 24.17 15.31 -7.47
N GLY A 779 25.09 14.54 -8.02
CA GLY A 779 26.15 13.90 -7.25
C GLY A 779 27.18 14.92 -6.71
N ALA A 780 28.07 14.43 -5.85
CA ALA A 780 29.25 15.18 -5.44
C ALA A 780 30.16 15.49 -6.65
N ALA A 781 30.83 16.64 -6.62
CA ALA A 781 31.77 17.02 -7.68
C ALA A 781 33.01 16.14 -7.67
N SER A 782 33.52 15.81 -8.86
CA SER A 782 34.79 15.12 -9.02
C SER A 782 35.95 15.86 -8.34
N SER A 783 37.02 15.13 -8.05
CA SER A 783 38.34 15.73 -7.81
C SER A 783 38.69 16.70 -8.96
N PRO A 784 39.38 17.83 -8.67
CA PRO A 784 39.76 18.80 -9.69
C PRO A 784 40.82 18.26 -10.65
N LEU A 785 40.67 18.55 -11.94
CA LEU A 785 41.70 18.34 -12.95
C LEU A 785 42.16 19.69 -13.51
N SER A 786 43.40 20.08 -13.26
CA SER A 786 43.99 21.31 -13.80
C SER A 786 44.80 21.03 -15.08
N ALA A 787 44.59 21.82 -16.13
CA ALA A 787 45.29 21.71 -17.40
C ALA A 787 45.56 23.07 -18.03
N LYS A 788 46.74 23.24 -18.62
CA LYS A 788 47.18 24.48 -19.27
C LYS A 788 47.05 24.38 -20.79
N ALA A 789 46.41 25.37 -21.42
CA ALA A 789 46.29 25.44 -22.87
C ALA A 789 47.61 25.95 -23.48
N GLU A 790 48.34 25.11 -24.20
CA GLU A 790 49.73 25.41 -24.63
C GLU A 790 49.98 25.17 -26.12
N LEU A 791 50.95 25.90 -26.67
CA LEU A 791 51.45 25.67 -28.03
C LEU A 791 52.27 24.38 -28.10
N GLY A 792 52.14 23.66 -29.22
CA GLY A 792 53.01 22.53 -29.53
C GLY A 792 54.50 22.93 -29.56
N LYS A 793 55.40 21.97 -29.34
CA LYS A 793 56.84 22.21 -29.34
C LYS A 793 57.36 22.41 -30.76
N ALA A 794 58.12 23.47 -31.02
CA ALA A 794 58.89 23.58 -32.27
C ALA A 794 60.22 22.82 -32.13
N ARG A 795 60.54 21.96 -33.11
CA ARG A 795 61.81 21.24 -33.18
C ARG A 795 62.77 21.97 -34.12
N ALA A 796 63.88 22.45 -33.57
CA ALA A 796 64.94 23.12 -34.33
C ALA A 796 65.90 22.10 -34.97
N VAL A 797 66.16 22.27 -36.25
CA VAL A 797 67.17 21.52 -37.02
C VAL A 797 68.19 22.52 -37.54
N ALA A 798 69.47 22.29 -37.24
CA ALA A 798 70.55 23.21 -37.58
C ALA A 798 71.60 22.55 -38.50
N THR A 799 72.04 23.28 -39.52
CA THR A 799 73.02 22.83 -40.53
C THR A 799 74.02 23.94 -40.83
N ALA A 800 75.32 23.62 -40.83
CA ALA A 800 76.35 24.55 -41.27
C ALA A 800 76.28 24.76 -42.79
N VAL A 801 76.43 26.00 -43.27
CA VAL A 801 76.26 26.33 -44.70
C VAL A 801 77.61 26.65 -45.36
N SER A 802 78.13 27.87 -45.17
CA SER A 802 79.38 28.33 -45.78
C SER A 802 79.86 29.61 -45.09
N GLY A 803 81.15 29.69 -44.74
CA GLY A 803 81.67 30.75 -43.87
C GLY A 803 81.09 30.67 -42.45
N PRO A 804 81.20 31.73 -41.63
CA PRO A 804 80.60 31.77 -40.30
C PRO A 804 79.07 31.94 -40.41
N CYS A 805 78.38 30.92 -40.93
CA CYS A 805 76.94 30.89 -41.13
C CYS A 805 76.35 29.49 -40.87
N ASN A 806 75.39 29.44 -39.95
CA ASN A 806 74.56 28.26 -39.69
C ASN A 806 73.12 28.56 -40.07
N ARG A 807 72.45 27.61 -40.74
CA ARG A 807 71.01 27.68 -41.01
C ARG A 807 70.26 26.90 -39.95
N VAL A 808 69.21 27.49 -39.38
CA VAL A 808 68.25 26.84 -38.50
C VAL A 808 66.89 26.76 -39.19
N SER A 809 66.18 25.65 -39.03
CA SER A 809 64.87 25.38 -39.64
C SER A 809 63.96 24.60 -38.69
N TRP A 810 62.64 24.69 -38.87
CA TRP A 810 61.65 24.03 -38.02
C TRP A 810 60.32 23.82 -38.75
N LYS A 811 59.51 22.85 -38.30
CA LYS A 811 58.14 22.67 -38.80
C LYS A 811 57.21 23.73 -38.21
N LYS A 812 56.19 24.13 -38.98
CA LYS A 812 55.15 25.09 -38.54
C LYS A 812 54.39 24.54 -37.33
N VAL A 813 54.29 25.34 -36.26
CA VAL A 813 53.47 25.03 -35.07
C VAL A 813 52.09 25.66 -35.23
N SER A 814 51.03 24.88 -35.07
CA SER A 814 49.65 25.37 -35.15
C SER A 814 49.36 26.38 -34.03
N GLY A 815 48.66 27.45 -34.36
CA GLY A 815 48.33 28.56 -33.45
C GLY A 815 49.46 29.55 -33.15
N ALA A 816 50.68 29.36 -33.67
CA ALA A 816 51.79 30.29 -33.45
C ALA A 816 51.63 31.60 -34.26
N SER A 817 51.77 32.74 -33.59
CA SER A 817 51.89 34.08 -34.19
C SER A 817 53.30 34.33 -34.74
N GLY A 818 54.31 33.63 -34.21
CA GLY A 818 55.68 33.67 -34.71
C GLY A 818 56.62 32.79 -33.90
N TYR A 819 57.92 33.02 -34.06
CA TYR A 819 58.97 32.26 -33.39
C TYR A 819 60.06 33.16 -32.79
N HIS A 820 60.59 32.75 -31.64
CA HIS A 820 61.82 33.26 -31.05
C HIS A 820 62.94 32.25 -31.31
N ILE A 821 64.00 32.72 -31.97
CA ILE A 821 65.19 31.92 -32.27
C ILE A 821 66.25 32.24 -31.21
N TYR A 822 66.82 31.20 -30.64
CA TYR A 822 67.88 31.27 -29.63
C TYR A 822 69.10 30.48 -30.10
N ARG A 823 70.27 30.93 -29.65
CA ARG A 823 71.57 30.28 -29.84
C ARG A 823 72.24 30.11 -28.48
N LYS A 824 72.96 29.01 -28.29
CA LYS A 824 73.94 28.87 -27.21
C LYS A 824 75.27 28.36 -27.73
N LEU A 825 76.35 28.77 -27.05
CA LEU A 825 77.66 28.14 -27.12
C LEU A 825 77.69 26.89 -26.23
N GLN A 826 78.76 26.11 -26.30
CA GLN A 826 79.02 25.05 -25.33
C GLN A 826 79.31 25.68 -23.96
N GLY A 827 78.70 25.15 -22.89
CA GLY A 827 78.86 25.68 -21.52
C GLY A 827 78.31 27.10 -21.28
N LYS A 828 77.44 27.63 -22.14
CA LYS A 828 76.83 28.97 -21.99
C LYS A 828 75.30 28.93 -22.10
N SER A 829 74.65 29.94 -21.53
CA SER A 829 73.21 30.14 -21.55
C SER A 829 72.65 30.44 -22.96
N TRP A 830 71.35 30.24 -23.13
CA TRP A 830 70.62 30.59 -24.35
C TRP A 830 70.47 32.10 -24.53
N VAL A 831 70.90 32.62 -25.67
CA VAL A 831 70.72 34.03 -26.08
C VAL A 831 69.68 34.10 -27.20
N ARG A 832 68.67 34.99 -27.08
CA ARG A 832 67.67 35.23 -28.14
C ARG A 832 68.32 36.07 -29.25
N ILE A 833 68.46 35.49 -30.45
CA ILE A 833 69.13 36.15 -31.59
C ILE A 833 68.15 36.79 -32.57
N ARG A 834 66.90 36.29 -32.65
CA ARG A 834 65.90 36.83 -33.58
C ARG A 834 64.46 36.56 -33.11
N THR A 835 63.55 37.46 -33.48
CA THR A 835 62.11 37.21 -33.52
C THR A 835 61.68 37.22 -34.99
N VAL A 836 60.85 36.26 -35.40
CA VAL A 836 60.30 36.15 -36.76
C VAL A 836 58.79 35.88 -36.71
N ASN A 837 58.06 36.27 -37.76
CA ASN A 837 56.64 35.96 -37.88
C ASN A 837 56.39 34.48 -38.23
N ASN A 838 55.13 34.05 -38.25
CA ASN A 838 54.76 32.65 -38.46
C ASN A 838 54.97 32.10 -39.89
N LYS A 839 55.27 32.97 -40.88
CA LYS A 839 55.58 32.56 -42.26
C LYS A 839 57.05 32.13 -42.41
N VAL A 840 57.94 32.57 -41.51
CA VAL A 840 59.35 32.19 -41.52
C VAL A 840 59.54 30.86 -40.79
N LEU A 841 60.04 29.85 -41.52
CA LEU A 841 60.33 28.50 -41.01
C LEU A 841 61.82 28.10 -41.12
N SER A 842 62.65 28.99 -41.67
CA SER A 842 64.11 28.86 -41.70
C SER A 842 64.78 30.22 -41.61
N TRP A 843 65.93 30.30 -40.95
CA TRP A 843 66.73 31.51 -40.81
C TRP A 843 68.23 31.19 -40.85
N GLN A 844 69.04 32.16 -41.26
CA GLN A 844 70.51 32.04 -41.34
C GLN A 844 71.16 32.94 -40.30
N ASP A 845 71.97 32.34 -39.43
CA ASP A 845 72.74 33.03 -38.41
C ASP A 845 74.15 33.32 -38.91
N THR A 846 74.35 34.54 -39.41
CA THR A 846 75.63 35.06 -39.90
C THR A 846 76.43 35.82 -38.83
N LYS A 847 75.90 35.95 -37.60
CA LYS A 847 76.55 36.66 -36.48
C LYS A 847 77.21 35.66 -35.52
N ILE A 848 77.97 34.73 -36.07
CA ILE A 848 78.75 33.72 -35.35
C ILE A 848 80.23 33.83 -35.70
N GLU A 849 81.09 33.19 -34.91
CA GLU A 849 82.50 33.00 -35.26
C GLU A 849 82.66 31.79 -36.17
N GLY A 850 83.72 31.77 -36.97
CA GLY A 850 84.15 30.56 -37.66
C GLY A 850 84.65 29.50 -36.69
N ILE A 851 84.55 28.22 -37.08
CA ILE A 851 85.12 27.07 -36.34
C ILE A 851 84.66 27.04 -34.88
N THR A 852 83.37 27.27 -34.65
CA THR A 852 82.79 27.34 -33.29
C THR A 852 81.46 26.59 -33.26
N SER A 853 81.23 25.83 -32.19
CA SER A 853 80.05 24.96 -32.04
C SER A 853 78.88 25.69 -31.40
N TYR A 854 77.73 25.67 -32.07
CA TYR A 854 76.49 26.32 -31.62
C TYR A 854 75.32 25.34 -31.62
N ALA A 855 74.46 25.41 -30.60
CA ALA A 855 73.15 24.78 -30.63
C ALA A 855 72.07 25.85 -30.79
N TYR A 856 70.96 25.50 -31.44
CA TYR A 856 69.85 26.39 -31.73
C TYR A 856 68.55 25.87 -31.10
N ALA A 857 67.74 26.79 -30.58
CA ALA A 857 66.40 26.50 -30.08
C ALA A 857 65.41 27.47 -30.71
N VAL A 858 64.23 26.96 -31.05
CA VAL A 858 63.15 27.76 -31.64
C VAL A 858 61.94 27.59 -30.74
N ARG A 859 61.46 28.69 -30.14
CA ARG A 859 60.23 28.70 -29.36
C ARG A 859 59.12 29.34 -30.18
N PRO A 860 57.99 28.65 -30.45
CA PRO A 860 56.82 29.32 -31.00
C PRO A 860 56.26 30.28 -29.94
N TYR A 861 55.68 31.39 -30.38
CA TYR A 861 54.90 32.26 -29.50
C TYR A 861 53.53 32.55 -30.11
N LYS A 862 52.55 32.83 -29.26
CA LYS A 862 51.25 33.37 -29.66
C LYS A 862 51.01 34.68 -28.91
N ASN A 863 50.45 35.65 -29.61
CA ASN A 863 49.95 36.88 -29.00
C ASN A 863 48.58 36.58 -28.36
N VAL A 864 48.44 36.86 -27.07
CA VAL A 864 47.19 36.78 -26.30
C VAL A 864 47.14 38.02 -25.42
N ASP A 865 46.08 38.81 -25.54
CA ASP A 865 45.83 40.02 -24.74
C ASP A 865 47.08 40.93 -24.65
N GLY A 866 47.68 41.22 -25.82
CA GLY A 866 48.92 42.00 -25.99
C GLY A 866 50.23 41.27 -25.63
N LYS A 867 50.18 40.19 -24.86
CA LYS A 867 51.36 39.47 -24.32
C LYS A 867 51.78 38.28 -25.21
N LYS A 868 53.08 37.96 -25.23
CA LYS A 868 53.65 36.83 -26.00
C LYS A 868 53.79 35.59 -25.14
N VAL A 869 52.85 34.66 -25.24
CA VAL A 869 52.90 33.35 -24.59
C VAL A 869 53.83 32.44 -25.37
N LEU A 870 54.92 31.97 -24.73
CA LEU A 870 55.94 31.13 -25.36
C LEU A 870 55.63 29.64 -25.19
N GLY A 871 55.57 28.90 -26.29
CA GLY A 871 55.54 27.44 -26.28
C GLY A 871 56.86 26.79 -25.88
N GLY A 872 56.83 25.46 -25.78
CA GLY A 872 58.02 24.63 -25.60
C GLY A 872 58.85 24.50 -26.87
N TYR A 873 60.03 23.89 -26.75
CA TYR A 873 60.93 23.66 -27.88
C TYR A 873 61.65 22.32 -27.75
N GLN A 874 62.20 21.85 -28.86
CA GLN A 874 63.26 20.84 -28.91
C GLN A 874 64.46 21.49 -29.62
N ALA A 875 65.60 21.54 -28.94
CA ALA A 875 66.82 22.15 -29.49
C ALA A 875 67.45 21.25 -30.57
N SER A 876 68.27 21.85 -31.43
CA SER A 876 69.18 21.12 -32.30
C SER A 876 70.32 20.51 -31.49
N SER A 877 71.01 19.53 -32.08
CA SER A 877 72.39 19.21 -31.68
C SER A 877 73.31 20.43 -31.85
N TYR A 878 74.50 20.37 -31.26
CA TYR A 878 75.56 21.33 -31.55
C TYR A 878 76.07 21.12 -32.98
N ILE A 879 76.15 22.22 -33.75
CA ILE A 879 76.68 22.24 -35.10
C ILE A 879 77.89 23.18 -35.18
N LEU A 880 78.96 22.70 -35.81
CA LEU A 880 80.22 23.42 -35.98
C LEU A 880 80.15 24.34 -37.21
N SER A 881 80.39 25.64 -37.04
CA SER A 881 80.43 26.60 -38.14
C SER A 881 81.65 26.39 -39.05
N TYR A 882 81.53 26.75 -40.34
CA TYR A 882 82.68 26.70 -41.25
C TYR A 882 83.76 27.75 -40.86
N PRO A 883 85.02 27.53 -41.24
CA PRO A 883 86.07 28.55 -41.16
C PRO A 883 85.72 29.84 -41.88
N GLU A 884 86.31 30.95 -41.43
CA GLU A 884 86.13 32.27 -42.04
C GLU A 884 86.75 32.32 -43.44
N LEU A 885 86.31 33.30 -44.24
CA LEU A 885 86.86 33.52 -45.58
C LEU A 885 88.34 33.88 -45.49
N GLN A 886 89.19 32.99 -46.00
CA GLN A 886 90.63 33.14 -45.89
C GLN A 886 91.17 34.05 -47.01
N LYS A 887 91.77 35.17 -46.59
CA LYS A 887 92.44 36.12 -47.50
C LYS A 887 93.96 35.89 -47.52
N ILE A 888 94.56 36.01 -48.70
CA ILE A 888 96.02 36.01 -48.90
C ILE A 888 96.54 37.42 -48.63
N SER A 889 97.38 37.59 -47.61
CA SER A 889 97.94 38.90 -47.24
C SER A 889 98.98 39.35 -48.27
N CYS A 890 99.99 38.54 -48.55
CA CYS A 890 100.96 38.81 -49.60
C CYS A 890 101.37 37.54 -50.36
N VAL A 891 101.90 37.74 -51.57
CA VAL A 891 102.65 36.72 -52.31
C VAL A 891 103.98 37.36 -52.66
N ARG A 892 105.10 36.77 -52.24
CA ARG A 892 106.46 37.29 -52.45
C ARG A 892 107.26 36.33 -53.30
N LYS A 893 108.12 36.85 -54.18
CA LYS A 893 109.11 36.03 -54.90
C LYS A 893 110.18 35.55 -53.92
N THR A 894 110.66 34.32 -54.11
CA THR A 894 111.84 33.78 -53.44
C THR A 894 112.80 33.23 -54.49
N SER A 895 114.05 32.96 -54.12
CA SER A 895 115.01 32.28 -55.01
C SER A 895 114.50 30.94 -55.55
N ARG A 896 113.58 30.28 -54.82
CA ARG A 896 113.06 28.94 -55.16
C ARG A 896 111.63 28.91 -55.65
N GLY A 897 110.85 29.99 -55.55
CA GLY A 897 109.41 29.95 -55.83
C GLY A 897 108.62 31.21 -55.53
N LEU A 898 107.34 31.02 -55.22
CA LEU A 898 106.43 32.05 -54.72
C LEU A 898 106.01 31.68 -53.29
N LYS A 899 106.26 32.56 -52.31
CA LYS A 899 105.81 32.41 -50.93
C LYS A 899 104.48 33.13 -50.74
N ILE A 900 103.42 32.36 -50.51
CA ILE A 900 102.06 32.81 -50.23
C ILE A 900 101.91 32.96 -48.71
N CYS A 901 101.46 34.11 -48.23
CA CYS A 901 101.22 34.37 -46.81
C CYS A 901 99.76 34.76 -46.54
N TRP A 902 99.26 34.48 -45.34
CA TRP A 902 97.88 34.75 -44.91
C TRP A 902 97.78 34.98 -43.40
N LYS A 903 96.68 35.58 -42.93
CA LYS A 903 96.39 35.69 -41.49
C LYS A 903 95.92 34.33 -40.97
N ALA A 904 96.57 33.82 -39.93
CA ALA A 904 96.25 32.52 -39.32
C ALA A 904 94.91 32.56 -38.55
N GLN A 905 94.01 31.62 -38.85
CA GLN A 905 92.83 31.27 -38.05
C GLN A 905 93.25 30.21 -37.02
N LYS A 906 93.51 30.63 -35.77
CA LYS A 906 94.07 29.77 -34.71
C LYS A 906 93.30 28.45 -34.47
N LYS A 907 91.97 28.46 -34.65
CA LYS A 907 91.09 27.30 -34.46
C LYS A 907 91.11 26.28 -35.62
N ALA A 908 91.77 26.56 -36.76
CA ALA A 908 91.78 25.66 -37.91
C ALA A 908 92.81 24.51 -37.76
N ASP A 909 92.51 23.34 -38.32
CA ASP A 909 93.48 22.23 -38.36
C ASP A 909 94.45 22.33 -39.53
N CYS A 910 94.04 22.96 -40.63
CA CYS A 910 94.83 23.03 -41.85
C CYS A 910 94.47 24.21 -42.75
N TYR A 911 95.33 24.46 -43.73
CA TYR A 911 95.09 25.34 -44.86
C TYR A 911 95.29 24.56 -46.15
N GLN A 912 94.26 24.50 -46.99
CA GLN A 912 94.37 23.92 -48.33
C GLN A 912 94.77 25.02 -49.32
N ILE A 913 95.87 24.82 -50.04
CA ILE A 913 96.40 25.76 -51.03
C ILE A 913 96.07 25.23 -52.42
N TYR A 914 95.35 26.05 -53.17
CA TYR A 914 94.97 25.82 -54.56
C TYR A 914 95.69 26.80 -55.47
N ARG A 915 96.02 26.35 -56.69
CA ARG A 915 96.67 27.12 -57.74
C ARG A 915 95.98 26.90 -59.08
N LYS A 916 95.92 27.95 -59.90
CA LYS A 916 95.58 27.86 -61.32
C LYS A 916 96.38 28.84 -62.18
N THR A 917 96.36 28.64 -63.49
CA THR A 917 96.90 29.56 -64.50
C THR A 917 95.77 30.08 -65.39
N GLY A 918 95.69 31.39 -65.59
CA GLY A 918 94.65 32.03 -66.43
C GLY A 918 93.21 31.59 -66.11
N LYS A 919 92.49 31.12 -67.14
CA LYS A 919 91.12 30.59 -67.06
C LYS A 919 91.03 29.12 -66.61
N GLY A 920 92.15 28.44 -66.33
CA GLY A 920 92.16 27.02 -65.94
C GLY A 920 91.47 26.70 -64.60
N SER A 921 91.24 25.41 -64.34
CA SER A 921 90.62 24.93 -63.10
C SER A 921 91.56 25.02 -61.87
N TRP A 922 90.96 25.14 -60.69
CA TRP A 922 91.70 25.17 -59.41
C TRP A 922 92.24 23.78 -59.06
N LYS A 923 93.57 23.62 -59.04
CA LYS A 923 94.24 22.40 -58.58
C LYS A 923 94.74 22.59 -57.15
N LYS A 924 94.42 21.66 -56.23
CA LYS A 924 95.00 21.63 -54.88
C LYS A 924 96.47 21.25 -54.99
N ILE A 925 97.38 22.13 -54.59
CA ILE A 925 98.83 21.91 -54.68
C ILE A 925 99.47 21.52 -53.35
N SER A 926 98.83 21.84 -52.22
CA SER A 926 99.31 21.44 -50.90
C SER A 926 98.20 21.54 -49.84
N THR A 927 98.40 20.89 -48.71
CA THR A 927 97.64 21.11 -47.47
C THR A 927 98.65 21.30 -46.33
N VAL A 928 98.61 22.46 -45.69
CA VAL A 928 99.51 22.83 -44.59
C VAL A 928 98.79 22.60 -43.27
N SER A 929 99.29 21.66 -42.46
CA SER A 929 98.71 21.33 -41.15
C SER A 929 99.13 22.31 -40.05
N GLY A 930 98.20 22.62 -39.15
CA GLY A 930 98.36 23.48 -37.97
C GLY A 930 97.76 24.88 -38.16
N GLY A 931 96.84 25.26 -37.27
CA GLY A 931 96.11 26.55 -37.33
C GLY A 931 96.98 27.79 -37.19
N SER A 932 98.15 27.68 -36.57
CA SER A 932 99.14 28.77 -36.44
C SER A 932 99.91 29.08 -37.74
N ARG A 933 99.84 28.19 -38.74
CA ARG A 933 100.59 28.37 -40.00
C ARG A 933 100.02 29.55 -40.81
N SER A 934 100.92 30.43 -41.24
CA SER A 934 100.60 31.70 -41.91
C SER A 934 101.26 31.85 -43.28
N SER A 935 101.99 30.84 -43.77
CA SER A 935 102.57 30.86 -45.13
C SER A 935 102.88 29.47 -45.71
N PHE A 936 103.03 29.42 -47.03
CA PHE A 936 103.47 28.26 -47.82
C PHE A 936 104.36 28.75 -48.98
N GLU A 937 105.44 28.02 -49.30
CA GLU A 937 106.33 28.31 -50.44
C GLU A 937 106.04 27.34 -51.59
N ASP A 938 105.41 27.81 -52.67
CA ASP A 938 105.27 27.05 -53.90
C ASP A 938 106.57 27.13 -54.71
N LYS A 939 107.43 26.13 -54.51
CA LYS A 939 108.69 25.97 -55.23
C LYS A 939 108.50 25.52 -56.70
N THR A 940 107.30 25.08 -57.08
CA THR A 940 107.00 24.46 -58.39
C THR A 940 106.46 25.43 -59.44
N ALA A 941 106.15 26.68 -59.07
CA ALA A 941 105.78 27.73 -60.01
C ALA A 941 106.90 27.96 -61.05
N LYS A 942 106.62 28.23 -62.33
CA LYS A 942 107.65 28.49 -63.35
C LYS A 942 107.88 30.00 -63.58
N LYS A 943 109.14 30.40 -63.78
CA LYS A 943 109.54 31.80 -64.05
C LYS A 943 108.81 32.31 -65.31
N GLY A 944 108.30 33.54 -65.27
CA GLY A 944 107.52 34.14 -66.36
C GLY A 944 106.03 33.82 -66.33
N THR A 945 105.57 32.81 -65.60
CA THR A 945 104.14 32.42 -65.55
C THR A 945 103.37 33.16 -64.45
N THR A 946 102.16 33.65 -64.76
CA THR A 946 101.22 34.21 -63.78
C THR A 946 100.32 33.11 -63.21
N TYR A 947 100.36 32.95 -61.88
CA TYR A 947 99.55 32.02 -61.12
C TYR A 947 98.53 32.76 -60.26
N TYR A 948 97.34 32.19 -60.12
CA TYR A 948 96.36 32.60 -59.11
C TYR A 948 96.40 31.57 -57.99
N TYR A 949 96.54 32.05 -56.75
CA TYR A 949 96.48 31.22 -55.55
C TYR A 949 95.19 31.48 -54.79
N ALA A 950 94.67 30.43 -54.17
CA ALA A 950 93.58 30.47 -53.21
C ALA A 950 93.98 29.64 -52.00
N VAL A 951 93.79 30.18 -50.80
CA VAL A 951 94.00 29.47 -49.54
C VAL A 951 92.65 29.32 -48.86
N ARG A 952 92.33 28.13 -48.39
CA ARG A 952 91.11 27.84 -47.61
C ARG A 952 91.52 27.31 -46.24
N ALA A 953 91.11 27.96 -45.16
CA ALA A 953 91.19 27.36 -43.83
C ALA A 953 90.24 26.14 -43.76
N GLY A 954 90.65 25.09 -43.04
CA GLY A 954 89.91 23.85 -42.89
C GLY A 954 89.98 23.29 -41.46
N ILE A 955 88.85 22.80 -40.96
CA ILE A 955 88.73 22.06 -39.70
C ILE A 955 88.25 20.63 -40.01
N LYS A 956 88.82 19.63 -39.35
CA LYS A 956 88.36 18.23 -39.41
C LYS A 956 87.17 18.05 -38.49
N THR A 957 86.11 17.42 -38.97
CA THR A 957 85.01 16.97 -38.11
C THR A 957 85.34 15.60 -37.50
N SER A 958 84.60 15.22 -36.45
CA SER A 958 84.66 13.89 -35.85
C SER A 958 84.37 12.74 -36.84
N GLY A 959 83.67 13.01 -37.94
CA GLY A 959 83.46 12.07 -39.05
C GLY A 959 84.52 12.13 -40.16
N GLY A 960 85.74 12.62 -39.88
CA GLY A 960 86.88 12.65 -40.81
C GLY A 960 86.80 13.67 -41.96
N LYS A 961 85.63 14.26 -42.22
CA LYS A 961 85.43 15.25 -43.29
C LYS A 961 86.03 16.60 -42.92
N VAL A 962 86.72 17.26 -43.86
CA VAL A 962 87.25 18.63 -43.66
C VAL A 962 86.21 19.67 -44.10
N LEU A 963 85.76 20.51 -43.18
CA LEU A 963 84.95 21.70 -43.48
C LEU A 963 85.87 22.85 -43.87
N CYS A 964 85.87 23.23 -45.15
CA CYS A 964 86.75 24.27 -45.68
C CYS A 964 86.01 25.59 -45.90
N GLY A 965 86.49 26.67 -45.29
CA GLY A 965 85.96 28.03 -45.45
C GLY A 965 86.08 28.57 -46.88
N GLY A 966 85.55 29.77 -47.10
CA GLY A 966 85.72 30.51 -48.35
C GLY A 966 87.16 30.97 -48.58
N TYR A 967 87.45 31.46 -49.79
CA TYR A 967 88.76 32.02 -50.14
C TYR A 967 88.62 33.33 -50.93
N ALA A 968 89.59 34.21 -50.80
CA ALA A 968 89.87 35.27 -51.76
C ALA A 968 91.13 34.92 -52.56
N ALA A 969 91.01 34.84 -53.88
CA ALA A 969 92.13 34.54 -54.77
C ALA A 969 93.08 35.74 -54.91
N LYS A 970 94.38 35.48 -55.05
CA LYS A 970 95.41 36.52 -55.33
C LYS A 970 96.35 36.05 -56.43
N ALA A 971 96.61 36.91 -57.40
CA ALA A 971 97.50 36.64 -58.53
C ALA A 971 98.96 37.01 -58.21
N ALA A 972 99.92 36.29 -58.79
CA ALA A 972 101.34 36.62 -58.76
C ALA A 972 102.08 35.98 -59.95
N LYS A 973 103.05 36.71 -60.53
CA LYS A 973 103.96 36.22 -61.58
C LYS A 973 105.30 35.84 -60.95
N ARG A 974 105.81 34.62 -61.19
CA ARG A 974 107.16 34.22 -60.71
C ARG A 974 108.23 34.89 -61.56
#